data_AF-A0A1W9N8H0-F1
#
_entry.id   AF-A0A1W9N8H0-F1
#
_cell.length_a   1.000
_cell.length_b   1.000
_cell.length_c   1.000
_cell.angle_alpha   90.00
_cell.angle_beta   90.00
_cell.angle_gamma   90.00
#
_symmetry.space_group_name_H-M   'P 1'
#
loop_
_entity.id
_entity.type
_entity.pdbx_description
1 polymer ?
#
loop_
_entity_poly.entity_id
_entity_poly.type
_entity_poly.pdbx_seq_one_letter_code
_entity_poly.pdbx_strand_id
1 'polypeptide(L)'
;MSKYESIANLTAEMEERIHANPLLNIHTFIIPSPFIKDSSAKKDMKHSFVWQEQGEILGYLLTYSSADNSEYLIYKLVTSPHGRGKGIGAAFLEHLADTISDKSRIYLYVWEKQYDTLEYFKNKGFDSEDSIVYRNRVYHRLTVQRETVLSRLAADEHKAPVADEIGRTRHDARKAVSLLMAMVNALAPETAGRIIEDINRETTTLVNMLNQYRDSITISQEVNLQDLILERLVPYVEASGKNIELVLTFSVQRPLVLGHWINIGRSLVNLASNAIDAMAENTGMRRLSISLSEGEDNQVLLKLTDNGSGMPKEMLVRDRDGMPSFVGKTTKAAGKGEGFGTVQVWGTFGSERLNVESVPGGGIEWTIKFERSVPSLTKRFASLQRRFHELHGLSEDLKITEESSRTDVIRAIWRLRQKEIFLFELLERFSRHHNIRDLFRIILSYWQNNIGADEMESRVSGWEGEDPSLNTWLSITVRRIKKRREVLEQTINFDDYKGPLFNSYAQSMEKVIIFTLNPADEKFLATDRKLAEHLDFVSYLGGNREVVLRGEFVGDVKIVSNPIYLGVWSIDSDEDLRVKLKLLQDGARAILNFDIPPEKKLAFYQSTYSRHSRDIDSDKSCTFGEFISFSQQELERRFVRESEDEMQGFLAALE
;
A
#
# COMPACT_ATOMS: atom_id res chain seq x y z
N MET A 1 2.97 -44.73 -5.90
CA MET A 1 3.40 -44.13 -4.62
C MET A 1 2.24 -43.25 -4.18
N SER A 2 1.76 -43.42 -2.94
CA SER A 2 0.53 -42.78 -2.47
C SER A 2 0.64 -41.26 -2.63
N LYS A 3 -0.39 -40.61 -3.17
CA LYS A 3 -0.45 -39.17 -3.48
C LYS A 3 -0.16 -38.28 -2.24
N TYR A 4 -0.18 -38.87 -1.03
CA TYR A 4 -0.03 -38.22 0.26
C TYR A 4 1.06 -38.81 1.17
N GLU A 5 2.05 -39.55 0.64
CA GLU A 5 3.11 -40.20 1.46
C GLU A 5 3.86 -39.23 2.39
N SER A 6 3.92 -37.94 2.03
CA SER A 6 4.59 -36.89 2.81
C SER A 6 3.66 -36.11 3.75
N ILE A 7 2.34 -36.36 3.76
CA ILE A 7 1.38 -35.67 4.62
C ILE A 7 1.09 -36.52 5.86
N ALA A 8 1.29 -35.94 7.04
CA ALA A 8 0.96 -36.55 8.32
C ALA A 8 0.05 -35.64 9.16
N ASN A 9 -0.68 -36.20 10.12
CA ASN A 9 -1.48 -35.42 11.05
C ASN A 9 -0.60 -34.60 11.99
N LEU A 10 -1.05 -33.38 12.29
CA LEU A 10 -0.38 -32.49 13.23
C LEU A 10 -0.53 -33.04 14.67
N THR A 11 0.59 -33.31 15.34
CA THR A 11 0.62 -33.69 16.76
C THR A 11 1.08 -32.51 17.63
N ALA A 12 0.84 -32.58 18.95
CA ALA A 12 1.30 -31.55 19.88
C ALA A 12 2.83 -31.37 19.87
N GLU A 13 3.59 -32.47 19.75
CA GLU A 13 5.05 -32.44 19.63
C GLU A 13 5.51 -31.76 18.33
N MET A 14 4.81 -32.02 17.23
CA MET A 14 5.10 -31.35 15.95
C MET A 14 4.74 -29.87 15.98
N GLU A 15 3.70 -29.48 16.71
CA GLU A 15 3.33 -28.09 16.91
C GLU A 15 4.39 -27.33 17.72
N GLU A 16 4.95 -27.92 18.77
CA GLU A 16 6.12 -27.36 19.48
C GLU A 16 7.32 -27.18 18.57
N ARG A 17 7.62 -28.19 17.72
CA ARG A 17 8.69 -28.10 16.70
C ARG A 17 8.42 -27.01 15.66
N ILE A 18 7.16 -26.81 15.25
CA ILE A 18 6.75 -25.72 14.34
C ILE A 18 6.94 -24.37 15.03
N HIS A 19 6.55 -24.24 16.30
CA HIS A 19 6.73 -23.01 17.08
C HIS A 19 8.19 -22.65 17.33
N ALA A 20 9.04 -23.67 17.53
CA ALA A 20 10.48 -23.50 17.67
C ALA A 20 11.18 -23.19 16.33
N ASN A 21 10.55 -23.48 15.19
CA ASN A 21 11.12 -23.25 13.86
C ASN A 21 10.72 -21.88 13.29
N PRO A 22 11.65 -20.91 13.16
CA PRO A 22 11.34 -19.55 12.70
C PRO A 22 10.82 -19.49 11.25
N LEU A 23 11.12 -20.50 10.42
CA LEU A 23 10.66 -20.57 9.02
C LEU A 23 9.20 -21.02 8.91
N LEU A 24 8.63 -21.59 9.98
CA LEU A 24 7.27 -22.12 10.04
C LEU A 24 6.41 -21.36 11.07
N ASN A 25 7.01 -20.85 12.16
CA ASN A 25 6.35 -20.04 13.17
C ASN A 25 6.14 -18.59 12.71
N ILE A 26 5.39 -18.43 11.61
CA ILE A 26 4.99 -17.11 11.12
C ILE A 26 3.79 -16.66 11.96
N HIS A 27 4.04 -15.80 12.95
CA HIS A 27 2.97 -15.16 13.70
C HIS A 27 2.23 -14.16 12.82
N THR A 28 1.13 -14.60 12.22
CA THR A 28 0.22 -13.71 11.49
C THR A 28 -0.69 -13.02 12.51
N PHE A 29 -0.19 -11.98 13.18
CA PHE A 29 -0.93 -11.14 14.15
C PHE A 29 -2.13 -10.39 13.55
N ILE A 30 -2.63 -10.83 12.41
CA ILE A 30 -3.58 -10.12 11.58
C ILE A 30 -4.64 -11.08 11.02
N ILE A 31 -4.58 -12.39 11.27
CA ILE A 31 -5.66 -13.29 10.86
C ILE A 31 -6.83 -13.09 11.84
N PRO A 32 -8.07 -12.90 11.34
CA PRO A 32 -9.26 -12.85 12.18
C PRO A 32 -9.35 -14.09 13.08
N SER A 33 -9.67 -13.88 14.36
CA SER A 33 -9.84 -14.96 15.34
C SER A 33 -10.81 -16.04 14.81
N PRO A 34 -10.53 -17.34 15.04
CA PRO A 34 -11.39 -18.41 14.54
C PRO A 34 -12.79 -18.36 15.16
N PHE A 35 -12.95 -17.70 16.30
CA PHE A 35 -14.21 -17.59 17.05
C PHE A 35 -15.11 -16.41 16.63
N ILE A 36 -14.74 -15.63 15.60
CA ILE A 36 -15.45 -14.39 15.24
C ILE A 36 -16.88 -14.65 14.73
N LYS A 37 -17.07 -15.69 13.92
CA LYS A 37 -18.39 -16.06 13.35
C LYS A 37 -18.98 -17.30 14.03
N ASP A 38 -18.12 -18.24 14.43
CA ASP A 38 -18.53 -19.45 15.12
C ASP A 38 -17.83 -19.54 16.49
N SER A 39 -18.56 -19.17 17.54
CA SER A 39 -18.10 -19.30 18.93
C SER A 39 -17.93 -20.75 19.38
N SER A 40 -18.50 -21.71 18.64
CA SER A 40 -18.40 -23.14 18.90
C SER A 40 -17.20 -23.81 18.19
N ALA A 41 -16.47 -23.06 17.35
CA ALA A 41 -15.34 -23.57 16.59
C ALA A 41 -14.29 -24.18 17.52
N LYS A 42 -13.82 -25.39 17.19
CA LYS A 42 -12.77 -26.08 17.95
C LYS A 42 -11.58 -26.36 17.07
N LYS A 43 -10.39 -26.30 17.67
CA LYS A 43 -9.16 -26.67 16.98
C LYS A 43 -9.25 -28.15 16.58
N ASP A 44 -9.18 -28.42 15.28
CA ASP A 44 -9.38 -29.75 14.73
C ASP A 44 -8.03 -30.40 14.41
N MET A 45 -7.49 -31.15 15.36
CA MET A 45 -6.22 -31.86 15.20
C MET A 45 -6.33 -33.03 14.20
N LYS A 46 -7.53 -33.55 13.94
CA LYS A 46 -7.74 -34.64 12.99
C LYS A 46 -7.61 -34.15 11.55
N HIS A 47 -8.00 -32.90 11.29
CA HIS A 47 -7.95 -32.27 9.97
C HIS A 47 -6.88 -31.15 9.89
N SER A 48 -5.88 -31.22 10.76
CA SER A 48 -4.68 -30.38 10.72
C SER A 48 -3.49 -31.26 10.34
N PHE A 49 -2.66 -30.78 9.42
CA PHE A 49 -1.66 -31.60 8.75
C PHE A 49 -0.29 -30.93 8.72
N VAL A 50 0.75 -31.75 8.59
CA VAL A 50 2.14 -31.35 8.35
C VAL A 50 2.68 -32.08 7.13
N TRP A 51 3.56 -31.42 6.38
CA TRP A 51 4.30 -32.01 5.29
C TRP A 51 5.69 -32.36 5.80
N GLN A 52 6.02 -33.64 5.82
CA GLN A 52 7.30 -34.14 6.32
C GLN A 52 8.07 -34.89 5.23
N GLU A 53 9.32 -34.49 5.04
CA GLU A 53 10.27 -35.18 4.18
C GLU A 53 11.58 -35.34 4.95
N GLN A 54 12.14 -36.56 5.00
CA GLN A 54 13.43 -36.84 5.64
C GLN A 54 13.55 -36.32 7.09
N GLY A 55 12.43 -36.25 7.83
CA GLY A 55 12.39 -35.79 9.21
C GLY A 55 12.22 -34.27 9.40
N GLU A 56 12.24 -33.48 8.32
CA GLU A 56 12.00 -32.03 8.33
C GLU A 56 10.55 -31.68 8.00
N ILE A 57 10.03 -30.64 8.65
CA ILE A 57 8.69 -30.10 8.36
C ILE A 57 8.83 -29.03 7.28
N LEU A 58 8.23 -29.26 6.11
CA LEU A 58 8.26 -28.34 4.97
C LEU A 58 6.99 -27.50 4.84
N GLY A 59 5.98 -27.75 5.66
CA GLY A 59 4.77 -26.94 5.72
C GLY A 59 3.74 -27.52 6.70
N TYR A 60 2.74 -26.72 7.05
CA TYR A 60 1.60 -27.18 7.85
C TYR A 60 0.31 -26.46 7.49
N LEU A 61 -0.80 -27.17 7.74
CA LEU A 61 -2.17 -26.70 7.67
C LEU A 61 -2.78 -26.83 9.07
N LEU A 62 -3.33 -25.74 9.59
CA LEU A 62 -4.05 -25.72 10.87
C LEU A 62 -5.52 -25.38 10.63
N THR A 63 -6.39 -26.26 11.10
CA THR A 63 -7.84 -26.23 10.82
C THR A 63 -8.65 -26.11 12.12
N TYR A 64 -9.77 -25.40 12.05
CA TYR A 64 -10.81 -25.38 13.08
C TYR A 64 -12.11 -25.89 12.48
N SER A 65 -12.88 -26.68 13.23
CA SER A 65 -14.18 -27.19 12.78
C SER A 65 -15.32 -26.69 13.67
N SER A 66 -16.50 -26.53 13.07
CA SER A 66 -17.74 -26.24 13.79
C SER A 66 -18.17 -27.42 14.68
N ALA A 67 -19.00 -27.18 15.69
CA ALA A 67 -19.41 -28.23 16.63
C ALA A 67 -20.13 -29.43 15.98
N ASP A 68 -20.78 -29.22 14.84
CA ASP A 68 -21.48 -30.21 14.02
C ASP A 68 -20.61 -30.80 12.88
N ASN A 69 -19.35 -30.36 12.76
CA ASN A 69 -18.42 -30.72 11.68
C ASN A 69 -18.95 -30.41 10.26
N SER A 70 -19.79 -29.39 10.11
CA SER A 70 -20.30 -28.95 8.80
C SER A 70 -19.42 -27.88 8.13
N GLU A 71 -18.68 -27.08 8.90
CA GLU A 71 -17.77 -26.06 8.40
C GLU A 71 -16.33 -26.24 8.93
N TYR A 72 -15.36 -26.04 8.04
CA TYR A 72 -13.93 -26.16 8.32
C TYR A 72 -13.18 -24.88 7.95
N LEU A 73 -12.64 -24.19 8.95
CA LEU A 73 -11.80 -23.00 8.80
C LEU A 73 -10.33 -23.40 8.60
N ILE A 74 -9.76 -23.04 7.46
CA ILE A 74 -8.31 -23.02 7.30
C ILE A 74 -7.77 -21.79 8.02
N TYR A 75 -7.28 -21.98 9.25
CA TYR A 75 -6.79 -20.90 10.09
C TYR A 75 -5.34 -20.52 9.75
N LYS A 76 -4.50 -21.50 9.42
CA LYS A 76 -3.15 -21.26 8.90
C LYS A 76 -2.82 -22.26 7.80
N LEU A 77 -2.20 -21.76 6.74
CA LEU A 77 -1.58 -22.55 5.69
C LEU A 77 -0.19 -21.97 5.43
N VAL A 78 0.86 -22.70 5.81
CA VAL A 78 2.24 -22.22 5.76
C VAL A 78 3.11 -23.24 5.06
N THR A 79 3.90 -22.78 4.09
CA THR A 79 4.89 -23.59 3.38
C THR A 79 6.29 -23.02 3.60
N SER A 80 7.20 -23.85 4.07
CA SER A 80 8.63 -23.56 4.20
C SER A 80 9.22 -23.11 2.87
N PRO A 81 10.21 -22.20 2.86
CA PRO A 81 10.96 -21.85 1.65
C PRO A 81 11.52 -23.07 0.90
N HIS A 82 11.91 -24.12 1.63
CA HIS A 82 12.46 -25.36 1.06
C HIS A 82 11.39 -26.30 0.44
N GLY A 83 10.11 -26.03 0.70
CA GLY A 83 8.97 -26.78 0.16
C GLY A 83 8.28 -26.10 -1.04
N ARG A 84 8.82 -24.98 -1.55
CA ARG A 84 8.18 -24.22 -2.64
C ARG A 84 8.33 -24.85 -4.01
N GLY A 85 7.33 -24.64 -4.86
CA GLY A 85 7.23 -25.30 -6.16
C GLY A 85 6.76 -26.77 -6.09
N LYS A 86 6.71 -27.38 -4.90
CA LYS A 86 6.26 -28.77 -4.69
C LYS A 86 4.73 -28.93 -4.57
N GLY A 87 3.96 -27.87 -4.76
CA GLY A 87 2.49 -27.94 -4.70
C GLY A 87 1.90 -28.22 -3.31
N ILE A 88 2.68 -28.09 -2.22
CA ILE A 88 2.30 -28.48 -0.85
C ILE A 88 0.95 -27.87 -0.41
N GLY A 89 0.70 -26.60 -0.72
CA GLY A 89 -0.57 -25.95 -0.37
C GLY A 89 -1.79 -26.54 -1.07
N ALA A 90 -1.65 -26.93 -2.34
CA ALA A 90 -2.71 -27.60 -3.08
C ALA A 90 -2.94 -29.03 -2.57
N ALA A 91 -1.86 -29.74 -2.25
CA ALA A 91 -1.94 -31.10 -1.72
C ALA A 91 -2.60 -31.15 -0.33
N PHE A 92 -2.32 -30.18 0.55
CA PHE A 92 -3.04 -30.06 1.83
C PHE A 92 -4.52 -29.78 1.65
N LEU A 93 -4.88 -28.92 0.70
CA LEU A 93 -6.28 -28.60 0.42
C LEU A 93 -7.03 -29.82 -0.15
N GLU A 94 -6.41 -30.58 -1.04
CA GLU A 94 -6.95 -31.83 -1.58
C GLU A 94 -7.14 -32.87 -0.47
N HIS A 95 -6.11 -33.08 0.37
CA HIS A 95 -6.17 -34.05 1.46
C HIS A 95 -7.20 -33.67 2.53
N LEU A 96 -7.34 -32.37 2.84
CA LEU A 96 -8.42 -31.88 3.68
C LEU A 96 -9.78 -32.18 3.05
N ALA A 97 -9.94 -31.84 1.77
CA ALA A 97 -11.17 -32.08 1.04
C ALA A 97 -11.50 -33.57 0.89
N ASP A 98 -10.53 -34.49 0.96
CA ASP A 98 -10.77 -35.93 0.95
C ASP A 98 -11.21 -36.50 2.31
N THR A 99 -10.79 -35.88 3.41
CA THR A 99 -10.93 -36.43 4.77
C THR A 99 -12.17 -35.95 5.55
N ILE A 100 -12.79 -34.84 5.14
CA ILE A 100 -13.98 -34.25 5.80
C ILE A 100 -15.31 -34.92 5.38
N SER A 101 -16.46 -34.59 5.98
CA SER A 101 -17.73 -35.26 5.62
C SER A 101 -18.36 -34.75 4.31
N ASP A 102 -19.18 -35.56 3.66
CA ASP A 102 -19.93 -35.16 2.47
C ASP A 102 -20.86 -33.99 2.78
N LYS A 103 -20.90 -32.98 1.90
CA LYS A 103 -21.60 -31.68 2.06
C LYS A 103 -20.98 -30.68 3.05
N SER A 104 -19.74 -30.91 3.50
CA SER A 104 -19.00 -29.93 4.32
C SER A 104 -18.49 -28.74 3.51
N ARG A 105 -18.39 -27.58 4.17
CA ARG A 105 -17.81 -26.35 3.61
C ARG A 105 -16.43 -26.07 4.17
N ILE A 106 -15.52 -25.58 3.32
CA ILE A 106 -14.21 -25.08 3.73
C ILE A 106 -14.21 -23.57 3.56
N TYR A 107 -13.67 -22.83 4.53
CA TYR A 107 -13.54 -21.39 4.44
C TYR A 107 -12.23 -20.84 5.01
N LEU A 108 -11.88 -19.62 4.60
CA LEU A 108 -10.74 -18.88 5.13
C LEU A 108 -10.96 -17.37 5.04
N TYR A 109 -10.17 -16.62 5.81
CA TYR A 109 -10.14 -15.16 5.75
C TYR A 109 -8.89 -14.67 5.04
N VAL A 110 -9.08 -13.86 4.00
CA VAL A 110 -7.99 -13.26 3.23
C VAL A 110 -8.13 -11.74 3.25
N TRP A 111 -7.04 -11.03 3.54
CA TRP A 111 -7.06 -9.57 3.59
C TRP A 111 -7.32 -8.99 2.19
N GLU A 112 -8.18 -7.95 2.07
CA GLU A 112 -8.55 -7.30 0.79
C GLU A 112 -7.35 -6.91 -0.07
N LYS A 113 -6.21 -6.57 0.55
CA LYS A 113 -4.98 -6.15 -0.16
C LYS A 113 -4.07 -7.31 -0.57
N GLN A 114 -4.45 -8.56 -0.30
CA GLN A 114 -3.75 -9.76 -0.74
C GLN A 114 -4.40 -10.32 -2.02
N TYR A 115 -4.42 -9.52 -3.08
CA TYR A 115 -5.05 -9.85 -4.36
C TYR A 115 -4.57 -11.20 -4.93
N ASP A 116 -3.26 -11.46 -4.91
CA ASP A 116 -2.68 -12.71 -5.39
C ASP A 116 -3.21 -13.95 -4.63
N THR A 117 -3.42 -13.82 -3.32
CA THR A 117 -3.96 -14.89 -2.48
C THR A 117 -5.46 -15.05 -2.71
N LEU A 118 -6.20 -13.95 -2.83
CA LEU A 118 -7.62 -13.98 -3.19
C LEU A 118 -7.85 -14.68 -4.53
N GLU A 119 -7.04 -14.34 -5.54
CA GLU A 119 -7.12 -14.91 -6.89
C GLU A 119 -6.74 -16.39 -6.92
N TYR A 120 -5.68 -16.79 -6.19
CA TYR A 120 -5.30 -18.20 -6.03
C TYR A 120 -6.47 -19.06 -5.51
N PHE A 121 -7.12 -18.65 -4.42
CA PHE A 121 -8.24 -19.41 -3.86
C PHE A 121 -9.50 -19.34 -4.72
N LYS A 122 -9.78 -18.22 -5.38
CA LYS A 122 -10.87 -18.12 -6.37
C LYS A 122 -10.70 -19.08 -7.54
N ASN A 123 -9.48 -19.22 -8.06
CA ASN A 123 -9.16 -20.19 -9.10
C ASN A 123 -9.43 -21.63 -8.62
N LYS A 124 -9.15 -21.92 -7.35
CA LYS A 124 -9.45 -23.21 -6.69
C LYS A 124 -10.93 -23.42 -6.31
N GLY A 125 -11.83 -22.51 -6.69
CA GLY A 125 -13.28 -22.68 -6.51
C GLY A 125 -13.86 -22.00 -5.28
N PHE A 126 -13.06 -21.21 -4.55
CA PHE A 126 -13.59 -20.44 -3.44
C PHE A 126 -14.31 -19.18 -3.91
N ASP A 127 -15.52 -18.99 -3.42
CA ASP A 127 -16.33 -17.80 -3.65
C ASP A 127 -16.27 -16.85 -2.45
N SER A 128 -16.27 -15.55 -2.71
CA SER A 128 -16.34 -14.54 -1.66
C SER A 128 -17.78 -14.42 -1.18
N GLU A 129 -18.03 -14.74 0.08
CA GLU A 129 -19.38 -14.70 0.65
C GLU A 129 -19.63 -13.38 1.39
N ASP A 130 -18.77 -13.05 2.35
CA ASP A 130 -18.89 -11.87 3.23
C ASP A 130 -17.53 -11.17 3.42
N SER A 131 -17.54 -9.96 3.98
CA SER A 131 -16.31 -9.31 4.48
C SER A 131 -16.43 -8.94 5.97
N ILE A 132 -15.30 -8.97 6.67
CA ILE A 132 -15.21 -8.56 8.08
C ILE A 132 -14.11 -7.53 8.27
N VAL A 133 -14.37 -6.55 9.14
CA VAL A 133 -13.34 -5.59 9.56
C VAL A 133 -12.68 -6.13 10.83
N TYR A 134 -11.40 -6.45 10.75
CA TYR A 134 -10.61 -6.91 11.89
C TYR A 134 -9.33 -6.08 11.98
N ARG A 135 -9.13 -5.39 13.11
CA ARG A 135 -7.95 -4.52 13.35
C ARG A 135 -7.75 -3.47 12.23
N ASN A 136 -8.82 -2.75 11.88
CA ASN A 136 -8.83 -1.71 10.82
C ASN A 136 -8.43 -2.21 9.42
N ARG A 137 -8.68 -3.49 9.14
CA ARG A 137 -8.43 -4.13 7.84
C ARG A 137 -9.65 -4.93 7.42
N VAL A 138 -9.99 -4.90 6.14
CA VAL A 138 -11.12 -5.65 5.59
C VAL A 138 -10.63 -7.02 5.12
N TYR A 139 -11.22 -8.09 5.63
CA TYR A 139 -10.96 -9.47 5.21
C TYR A 139 -12.16 -10.01 4.45
N HIS A 140 -11.93 -10.64 3.30
CA HIS A 140 -12.93 -11.42 2.61
C HIS A 140 -12.97 -12.83 3.18
N ARG A 141 -14.17 -13.30 3.51
CA ARG A 141 -14.46 -14.70 3.81
C ARG A 141 -14.64 -15.42 2.48
N LEU A 142 -13.66 -16.25 2.16
CA LEU A 142 -13.71 -17.13 1.00
C LEU A 142 -14.25 -18.49 1.44
N THR A 143 -15.22 -19.03 0.71
CA THR A 143 -15.88 -20.30 1.04
C THR A 143 -15.96 -21.22 -0.17
N VAL A 144 -15.92 -22.53 0.05
CA VAL A 144 -16.07 -23.52 -1.02
C VAL A 144 -16.73 -24.79 -0.48
N GLN A 145 -17.49 -25.48 -1.33
CA GLN A 145 -18.02 -26.80 -1.06
C GLN A 145 -16.95 -27.87 -1.33
N ARG A 146 -16.86 -28.90 -0.47
CA ARG A 146 -15.94 -30.04 -0.64
C ARG A 146 -15.90 -30.57 -2.08
N GLU A 147 -17.08 -30.80 -2.67
CA GLU A 147 -17.24 -31.36 -4.01
C GLU A 147 -16.58 -30.50 -5.10
N THR A 148 -16.69 -29.17 -4.99
CA THR A 148 -16.10 -28.21 -5.92
C THR A 148 -14.57 -28.21 -5.87
N VAL A 149 -13.99 -28.41 -4.67
CA VAL A 149 -12.54 -28.51 -4.50
C VAL A 149 -12.01 -29.75 -5.23
N LEU A 150 -12.65 -30.90 -5.01
CA LEU A 150 -12.26 -32.17 -5.65
C LEU A 150 -12.45 -32.11 -7.18
N SER A 151 -13.53 -31.49 -7.67
CA SER A 151 -13.77 -31.37 -9.12
C SER A 151 -12.80 -30.44 -9.84
N ARG A 152 -12.40 -29.32 -9.22
CA ARG A 152 -11.46 -28.36 -9.84
C ARG A 152 -10.01 -28.81 -9.76
N LEU A 153 -9.62 -29.53 -8.70
CA LEU A 153 -8.26 -30.06 -8.58
C LEU A 153 -8.00 -31.20 -9.59
N ALA A 154 -9.01 -32.03 -9.88
CA ALA A 154 -8.93 -33.02 -10.95
C ALA A 154 -8.74 -32.40 -12.35
N ALA A 155 -9.28 -31.19 -12.58
CA ALA A 155 -9.11 -30.46 -13.85
C ALA A 155 -7.74 -29.78 -14.01
N ASP A 156 -7.06 -29.46 -12.90
CA ASP A 156 -5.77 -28.76 -12.87
C ASP A 156 -4.55 -29.68 -13.09
N GLU A 157 -4.68 -31.02 -12.95
CA GLU A 157 -3.59 -31.98 -13.21
C GLU A 157 -3.06 -31.94 -14.66
N HIS A 158 -3.79 -31.32 -15.59
CA HIS A 158 -3.44 -31.23 -17.01
C HIS A 158 -2.75 -29.91 -17.43
N LYS A 159 -2.43 -29.01 -16.49
CA LYS A 159 -1.71 -27.75 -16.80
C LYS A 159 -0.38 -27.67 -16.06
N ALA A 160 0.71 -27.62 -16.82
CA ALA A 160 2.05 -27.42 -16.28
C ALA A 160 2.15 -26.08 -15.51
N PRO A 161 2.88 -26.03 -14.38
CA PRO A 161 2.88 -24.86 -13.51
C PRO A 161 3.82 -23.77 -14.07
N VAL A 162 3.23 -22.77 -14.72
CA VAL A 162 3.91 -21.51 -15.08
C VAL A 162 3.28 -20.38 -14.27
N ALA A 163 3.86 -20.07 -13.10
CA ALA A 163 3.85 -18.76 -12.45
C ALA A 163 4.29 -18.88 -10.98
N ASP A 164 5.59 -18.74 -10.69
CA ASP A 164 6.05 -18.60 -9.29
C ASP A 164 7.31 -17.72 -9.13
N GLU A 165 7.56 -16.79 -10.05
CA GLU A 165 8.73 -15.89 -9.96
C GLU A 165 8.47 -14.62 -9.12
N ILE A 166 7.26 -14.06 -9.17
CA ILE A 166 6.92 -12.82 -8.43
C ILE A 166 6.77 -13.09 -6.91
N GLY A 167 6.35 -14.31 -6.54
CA GLY A 167 6.28 -14.77 -5.15
C GLY A 167 7.66 -14.95 -4.50
N ARG A 168 8.69 -15.31 -5.27
CA ARG A 168 10.08 -15.47 -4.79
C ARG A 168 10.66 -14.15 -4.31
N THR A 169 10.57 -13.09 -5.12
CA THR A 169 11.18 -11.77 -4.81
C THR A 169 10.56 -11.11 -3.58
N ARG A 170 9.24 -11.23 -3.40
CA ARG A 170 8.52 -10.64 -2.25
C ARG A 170 8.77 -11.41 -0.94
N HIS A 171 9.06 -12.70 -1.04
CA HIS A 171 9.42 -13.52 0.10
C HIS A 171 10.85 -13.28 0.58
N ASP A 172 11.81 -13.08 -0.32
CA ASP A 172 13.21 -12.85 0.07
C ASP A 172 13.39 -11.54 0.85
N ALA A 173 12.56 -10.53 0.54
CA ALA A 173 12.47 -9.31 1.35
C ALA A 173 11.93 -9.55 2.77
N ARG A 174 10.92 -10.43 2.94
CA ARG A 174 10.44 -10.83 4.28
C ARG A 174 11.47 -11.68 5.04
N LYS A 175 12.20 -12.53 4.32
CA LYS A 175 13.27 -13.38 4.87
C LYS A 175 14.43 -12.54 5.42
N ALA A 176 14.83 -11.47 4.73
CA ALA A 176 15.84 -10.53 5.22
C ALA A 176 15.42 -9.83 6.53
N VAL A 177 14.15 -9.41 6.63
CA VAL A 177 13.60 -8.78 7.84
C VAL A 177 13.49 -9.77 9.00
N SER A 178 13.12 -11.03 8.74
CA SER A 178 13.07 -12.07 9.76
C SER A 178 14.46 -12.54 10.22
N LEU A 179 15.47 -12.52 9.35
CA LEU A 179 16.86 -12.87 9.72
C LEU A 179 17.45 -11.85 10.70
N LEU A 180 17.19 -10.55 10.47
CA LEU A 180 17.57 -9.47 11.38
C LEU A 180 16.87 -9.63 12.74
N MET A 181 15.61 -10.05 12.76
CA MET A 181 14.86 -10.32 14.00
C MET A 181 15.33 -11.60 14.71
N ALA A 182 15.80 -12.61 13.96
CA ALA A 182 16.35 -13.84 14.52
C ALA A 182 17.74 -13.63 15.15
N MET A 183 18.59 -12.78 14.58
CA MET A 183 19.87 -12.38 15.18
C MET A 183 19.68 -11.63 16.51
N VAL A 184 18.59 -10.85 16.62
CA VAL A 184 18.18 -10.18 17.87
C VAL A 184 17.69 -11.19 18.92
N ASN A 185 17.11 -12.31 18.50
CA ASN A 185 16.53 -13.34 19.39
C ASN A 185 17.52 -14.47 19.76
N ALA A 186 18.65 -14.61 19.08
CA ALA A 186 19.66 -15.67 19.32
C ALA A 186 20.56 -15.43 20.55
N LEU A 187 20.26 -14.44 21.39
CA LEU A 187 20.97 -14.13 22.62
C LEU A 187 20.25 -14.75 23.83
N ALA A 188 20.60 -15.98 24.20
CA ALA A 188 20.21 -16.65 25.46
C ALA A 188 21.19 -17.80 25.79
N PRO A 189 21.27 -18.38 27.02
CA PRO A 189 20.83 -17.90 28.34
C PRO A 189 21.90 -17.96 29.46
N GLU A 190 23.15 -18.43 29.22
CA GLU A 190 24.10 -18.71 30.31
C GLU A 190 25.09 -17.58 30.64
N THR A 191 25.16 -16.55 29.81
CA THR A 191 26.05 -15.38 30.01
C THR A 191 25.25 -14.09 30.20
N ALA A 192 24.01 -14.20 30.67
CA ALA A 192 23.04 -13.11 30.71
C ALA A 192 23.47 -11.95 31.62
N GLY A 193 24.11 -12.20 32.76
CA GLY A 193 24.35 -11.14 33.76
C GLY A 193 25.29 -10.01 33.30
N ARG A 194 26.47 -10.34 32.77
CA ARG A 194 27.47 -9.33 32.36
C ARG A 194 27.21 -8.75 30.97
N ILE A 195 26.69 -9.58 30.07
CA ILE A 195 26.37 -9.15 28.71
C ILE A 195 25.13 -8.23 28.71
N ILE A 196 24.16 -8.39 29.63
CA ILE A 196 23.02 -7.46 29.74
C ILE A 196 23.47 -6.04 30.14
N GLU A 197 24.49 -5.87 30.98
CA GLU A 197 25.00 -4.54 31.34
C GLU A 197 25.76 -3.87 30.18
N ASP A 198 26.62 -4.62 29.48
CA ASP A 198 27.36 -4.10 28.32
C ASP A 198 26.43 -3.89 27.11
N ILE A 199 25.47 -4.79 26.87
CA ILE A 199 24.43 -4.63 25.85
C ILE A 199 23.45 -3.52 26.21
N ASN A 200 23.03 -3.31 27.45
CA ASN A 200 22.16 -2.18 27.77
C ASN A 200 22.88 -0.85 27.55
N ARG A 201 24.19 -0.76 27.82
CA ARG A 201 24.99 0.44 27.58
C ARG A 201 25.24 0.69 26.09
N GLU A 202 25.58 -0.34 25.31
CA GLU A 202 25.79 -0.22 23.86
C GLU A 202 24.48 -0.11 23.07
N THR A 203 23.42 -0.83 23.46
CA THR A 203 22.07 -0.75 22.87
C THR A 203 21.43 0.58 23.18
N THR A 204 21.62 1.16 24.37
CA THR A 204 21.12 2.52 24.63
C THR A 204 21.86 3.54 23.79
N THR A 205 23.17 3.37 23.56
CA THR A 205 23.96 4.25 22.67
C THR A 205 23.53 4.10 21.20
N LEU A 206 23.34 2.86 20.71
CA LEU A 206 22.87 2.57 19.35
C LEU A 206 21.41 2.96 19.15
N VAL A 207 20.53 2.75 20.12
CA VAL A 207 19.14 3.20 20.11
C VAL A 207 19.08 4.72 20.20
N ASN A 208 19.99 5.39 20.91
CA ASN A 208 20.08 6.86 20.91
C ASN A 208 20.67 7.40 19.59
N MET A 209 21.62 6.71 18.95
CA MET A 209 22.10 7.07 17.60
C MET A 209 21.03 6.80 16.52
N LEU A 210 20.35 5.65 16.56
CA LEU A 210 19.26 5.30 15.65
C LEU A 210 18.01 6.14 15.90
N ASN A 211 17.74 6.54 17.14
CA ASN A 211 16.67 7.51 17.44
C ASN A 211 17.09 8.91 17.02
N GLN A 212 18.34 9.38 17.19
CA GLN A 212 18.81 10.62 16.56
C GLN A 212 18.68 10.58 15.02
N TYR A 213 18.87 9.41 14.41
CA TYR A 213 18.67 9.17 12.97
C TYR A 213 17.20 8.96 12.56
N ARG A 214 16.31 8.67 13.50
CA ARG A 214 14.86 8.52 13.29
C ARG A 214 14.11 9.82 13.60
N ASP A 215 14.64 10.62 14.53
CA ASP A 215 14.17 11.96 14.88
C ASP A 215 14.59 12.98 13.81
N SER A 216 15.56 12.65 12.94
CA SER A 216 15.78 13.35 11.67
C SER A 216 14.74 13.00 10.59
N ILE A 217 13.84 12.02 10.86
CA ILE A 217 12.75 11.55 9.99
C ILE A 217 11.41 11.63 10.76
N THR A 218 11.00 12.85 11.13
CA THR A 218 9.84 13.05 12.01
C THR A 218 8.53 13.22 11.22
N ILE A 219 7.61 12.24 11.27
CA ILE A 219 6.24 12.35 10.71
C ILE A 219 5.20 12.36 11.84
N SER A 220 4.63 13.53 12.11
CA SER A 220 3.45 13.71 12.98
C SER A 220 2.20 13.15 12.28
N GLN A 221 1.34 12.40 12.98
CA GLN A 221 0.14 11.77 12.43
C GLN A 221 -1.08 11.97 13.35
N GLU A 222 -2.29 11.73 12.84
CA GLU A 222 -3.48 11.71 13.70
C GLU A 222 -3.47 10.47 14.61
N VAL A 223 -3.63 10.70 15.90
CA VAL A 223 -3.67 9.68 16.95
C VAL A 223 -5.00 9.80 17.69
N ASN A 224 -5.78 8.72 17.69
CA ASN A 224 -6.93 8.62 18.58
C ASN A 224 -6.43 8.28 19.99
N LEU A 225 -6.50 9.24 20.91
CA LEU A 225 -6.02 9.04 22.29
C LEU A 225 -6.82 7.97 23.03
N GLN A 226 -8.12 7.84 22.74
CA GLN A 226 -8.96 6.81 23.36
C GLN A 226 -8.49 5.41 22.95
N ASP A 227 -8.28 5.17 21.66
CA ASP A 227 -7.76 3.88 21.16
C ASP A 227 -6.39 3.60 21.74
N LEU A 228 -5.50 4.59 21.79
CA LEU A 228 -4.16 4.44 22.33
C LEU A 228 -4.18 4.06 23.82
N ILE A 229 -5.06 4.67 24.62
CA ILE A 229 -5.24 4.33 26.04
C ILE A 229 -5.74 2.88 26.18
N LEU A 230 -6.78 2.51 25.41
CA LEU A 230 -7.36 1.16 25.44
C LEU A 230 -6.41 0.08 24.95
N GLU A 231 -5.58 0.35 23.94
CA GLU A 231 -4.67 -0.63 23.34
C GLU A 231 -3.32 -0.77 24.07
N ARG A 232 -2.83 0.30 24.71
CA ARG A 232 -1.48 0.30 25.33
C ARG A 232 -1.51 0.40 26.84
N LEU A 233 -2.38 1.25 27.38
CA LEU A 233 -2.35 1.60 28.80
C LEU A 233 -3.16 0.61 29.63
N VAL A 234 -4.38 0.26 29.18
CA VAL A 234 -5.23 -0.73 29.86
C VAL A 234 -4.53 -2.10 29.97
N PRO A 235 -4.02 -2.71 28.89
CA PRO A 235 -3.39 -4.03 28.98
C PRO A 235 -2.10 -4.01 29.81
N TYR A 236 -1.39 -2.87 29.83
CA TYR A 236 -0.18 -2.71 30.65
C TYR A 236 -0.50 -2.69 32.15
N VAL A 237 -1.56 -1.97 32.55
CA VAL A 237 -2.01 -1.95 33.96
C VAL A 237 -2.53 -3.32 34.38
N GLU A 238 -3.31 -4.00 33.52
CA GLU A 238 -3.82 -5.36 33.77
C GLU A 238 -2.68 -6.39 33.88
N ALA A 239 -1.68 -6.32 33.01
CA ALA A 239 -0.52 -7.21 33.02
C ALA A 239 0.43 -6.97 34.21
N SER A 240 0.30 -5.87 34.94
CA SER A 240 1.14 -5.57 36.10
C SER A 240 0.93 -6.54 37.27
N GLY A 241 -0.18 -7.29 37.27
CA GLY A 241 -0.53 -8.24 38.34
C GLY A 241 -0.84 -7.59 39.69
N LYS A 242 -0.87 -6.26 39.77
CA LYS A 242 -1.25 -5.52 40.98
C LYS A 242 -2.75 -5.22 40.96
N ASN A 243 -3.42 -5.34 42.11
CA ASN A 243 -4.85 -5.05 42.24
C ASN A 243 -5.09 -3.53 42.20
N ILE A 244 -5.27 -2.97 40.99
CA ILE A 244 -5.47 -1.54 40.73
C ILE A 244 -6.85 -1.35 40.10
N GLU A 245 -7.67 -0.50 40.71
CA GLU A 245 -8.91 -0.02 40.12
C GLU A 245 -8.60 1.02 39.05
N LEU A 246 -8.91 0.66 37.80
CA LEU A 246 -8.75 1.55 36.65
C LEU A 246 -10.08 2.26 36.36
N VAL A 247 -10.09 3.58 36.51
CA VAL A 247 -11.28 4.41 36.25
C VAL A 247 -11.05 5.19 34.96
N LEU A 248 -11.87 4.94 33.93
CA LEU A 248 -11.79 5.60 32.62
C LEU A 248 -12.98 6.55 32.42
N THR A 249 -12.71 7.83 32.21
CA THR A 249 -13.74 8.85 31.98
C THR A 249 -13.49 9.59 30.66
N PHE A 250 -14.25 9.26 29.61
CA PHE A 250 -14.11 9.91 28.31
C PHE A 250 -15.31 10.81 28.03
N SER A 251 -15.13 12.13 28.18
CA SER A 251 -16.18 13.14 27.98
C SER A 251 -16.03 13.92 26.67
N VAL A 252 -15.14 13.47 25.77
CA VAL A 252 -14.90 14.06 24.44
C VAL A 252 -15.23 13.06 23.34
N GLN A 253 -15.98 13.50 22.33
CA GLN A 253 -16.26 12.67 21.16
C GLN A 253 -15.14 12.79 20.13
N ARG A 254 -14.51 11.66 19.78
CA ARG A 254 -13.37 11.56 18.84
C ARG A 254 -12.15 12.40 19.25
N PRO A 255 -11.37 11.97 20.26
CA PRO A 255 -10.15 12.64 20.72
C PRO A 255 -8.96 12.41 19.77
N LEU A 256 -9.08 12.89 18.53
CA LEU A 256 -8.04 12.82 17.51
C LEU A 256 -7.06 13.98 17.70
N VAL A 257 -5.78 13.67 17.87
CA VAL A 257 -4.72 14.66 18.09
C VAL A 257 -3.55 14.44 17.14
N LEU A 258 -2.79 15.49 16.84
CA LEU A 258 -1.57 15.36 16.05
C LEU A 258 -0.39 14.94 16.95
N GLY A 259 0.30 13.88 16.56
CA GLY A 259 1.58 13.52 17.17
C GLY A 259 2.07 12.14 16.76
N HIS A 260 3.16 11.70 17.37
CA HIS A 260 3.75 10.41 17.05
C HIS A 260 3.11 9.31 17.89
N TRP A 261 2.29 8.45 17.27
CA TRP A 261 1.64 7.32 17.95
C TRP A 261 2.59 6.52 18.85
N ILE A 262 3.82 6.24 18.37
CA ILE A 262 4.84 5.52 19.14
C ILE A 262 5.31 6.33 20.36
N ASN A 263 5.63 7.62 20.18
CA ASN A 263 6.20 8.43 21.27
C ASN A 263 5.13 8.74 22.32
N ILE A 264 3.91 9.09 21.90
CA ILE A 264 2.78 9.29 22.81
C ILE A 264 2.53 7.99 23.58
N GLY A 265 2.41 6.84 22.89
CA GLY A 265 2.19 5.55 23.55
C GLY A 265 3.28 5.18 24.54
N ARG A 266 4.55 5.36 24.18
CA ARG A 266 5.70 5.09 25.06
C ARG A 266 5.68 6.00 26.29
N SER A 267 5.30 7.27 26.13
CA SER A 267 5.21 8.21 27.24
C SER A 267 4.02 7.94 28.16
N LEU A 268 2.88 7.48 27.63
CA LEU A 268 1.74 7.03 28.45
C LEU A 268 2.10 5.79 29.29
N VAL A 269 2.78 4.81 28.70
CA VAL A 269 3.25 3.62 29.44
C VAL A 269 4.22 4.01 30.56
N ASN A 270 5.14 4.95 30.30
CA ASN A 270 6.05 5.46 31.35
C ASN A 270 5.28 6.12 32.50
N LEU A 271 4.24 6.91 32.20
CA LEU A 271 3.39 7.53 33.23
C LEU A 271 2.65 6.48 34.06
N ALA A 272 2.06 5.47 33.42
CA ALA A 272 1.42 4.37 34.15
C ALA A 272 2.42 3.55 34.98
N SER A 273 3.62 3.27 34.47
CA SER A 273 4.67 2.59 35.25
C SER A 273 4.99 3.36 36.53
N ASN A 274 5.14 4.68 36.42
CA ASN A 274 5.44 5.54 37.57
C ASN A 274 4.28 5.54 38.58
N ALA A 275 3.03 5.64 38.12
CA ALA A 275 1.85 5.55 38.98
C ALA A 275 1.76 4.20 39.71
N ILE A 276 1.98 3.09 38.99
CA ILE A 276 1.97 1.71 39.53
C ILE A 276 3.04 1.52 40.61
N ASP A 277 4.20 2.14 40.45
CA ASP A 277 5.28 2.10 41.43
C ASP A 277 4.98 2.98 42.64
N ALA A 278 4.46 4.19 42.43
CA ALA A 278 4.05 5.10 43.52
C ALA A 278 2.92 4.53 44.39
N MET A 279 2.08 3.65 43.84
CA MET A 279 1.04 2.94 44.57
C MET A 279 1.50 1.61 45.19
N ALA A 280 2.75 1.17 44.96
CA ALA A 280 3.22 -0.15 45.39
C ALA A 280 3.17 -0.35 46.91
N GLU A 281 3.44 0.70 47.67
CA GLU A 281 3.42 0.70 49.15
C GLU A 281 2.07 1.15 49.73
N ASN A 282 1.10 1.52 48.88
CA ASN A 282 -0.23 1.91 49.34
C ASN A 282 -0.98 0.67 49.85
N THR A 283 -1.42 0.72 51.10
CA THR A 283 -2.16 -0.33 51.83
C THR A 283 -3.67 -0.26 51.59
N GLY A 284 -4.18 0.86 51.06
CA GLY A 284 -5.56 1.04 50.65
C GLY A 284 -5.85 0.58 49.22
N MET A 285 -7.06 0.88 48.73
CA MET A 285 -7.46 0.59 47.36
C MET A 285 -6.64 1.43 46.38
N ARG A 286 -5.86 0.79 45.51
CA ARG A 286 -5.03 1.46 44.50
C ARG A 286 -5.92 1.88 43.35
N ARG A 287 -5.88 3.15 42.97
CA ARG A 287 -6.73 3.72 41.92
C ARG A 287 -5.89 4.52 40.94
N LEU A 288 -6.02 4.17 39.66
CA LEU A 288 -5.53 4.97 38.55
C LEU A 288 -6.72 5.48 37.75
N SER A 289 -6.89 6.80 37.72
CA SER A 289 -7.95 7.46 36.95
C SER A 289 -7.37 8.07 35.69
N ILE A 290 -8.00 7.82 34.54
CA ILE A 290 -7.60 8.38 33.26
C ILE A 290 -8.82 9.09 32.66
N SER A 291 -8.69 10.37 32.34
CA SER A 291 -9.78 11.11 31.72
C SER A 291 -9.37 11.83 30.44
N LEU A 292 -10.28 11.84 29.47
CA LEU A 292 -10.18 12.67 28.27
C LEU A 292 -11.34 13.67 28.26
N SER A 293 -11.02 14.96 28.18
CA SER A 293 -12.00 16.04 28.12
C SER A 293 -11.64 17.08 27.06
N GLU A 294 -12.60 17.90 26.66
CA GLU A 294 -12.32 19.10 25.86
C GLU A 294 -11.58 20.14 26.72
N GLY A 295 -10.62 20.83 26.11
CA GLY A 295 -9.93 21.98 26.69
C GLY A 295 -10.35 23.29 26.00
N GLU A 296 -9.71 24.38 26.38
CA GLU A 296 -9.85 25.68 25.69
C GLU A 296 -9.24 25.62 24.28
N ASP A 297 -9.69 26.49 23.36
CA ASP A 297 -9.11 26.65 22.02
C ASP A 297 -8.94 25.36 21.20
N ASN A 298 -9.99 24.53 21.12
CA ASN A 298 -10.01 23.29 20.32
C ASN A 298 -8.92 22.28 20.74
N GLN A 299 -8.63 22.22 22.05
CA GLN A 299 -7.69 21.26 22.63
C GLN A 299 -8.38 20.00 23.17
N VAL A 300 -7.62 18.91 23.23
CA VAL A 300 -7.98 17.70 23.97
C VAL A 300 -7.07 17.60 25.19
N LEU A 301 -7.66 17.44 26.37
CA LEU A 301 -6.94 17.28 27.62
C LEU A 301 -6.93 15.80 28.01
N LEU A 302 -5.75 15.26 28.24
CA LEU A 302 -5.57 13.95 28.86
C LEU A 302 -5.08 14.13 30.28
N LYS A 303 -5.83 13.60 31.25
CA LYS A 303 -5.41 13.54 32.65
C LYS A 303 -5.16 12.11 33.10
N LEU A 304 -4.10 11.92 33.88
CA LEU A 304 -3.79 10.67 34.58
C LEU A 304 -3.57 10.99 36.06
N THR A 305 -4.40 10.43 36.93
CA THR A 305 -4.38 10.69 38.36
C THR A 305 -4.23 9.39 39.13
N ASP A 306 -3.17 9.28 39.92
CA ASP A 306 -2.95 8.16 40.85
C ASP A 306 -3.19 8.57 42.30
N ASN A 307 -3.42 7.58 43.17
CA ASN A 307 -3.50 7.78 44.62
C ASN A 307 -2.27 7.22 45.36
N GLY A 308 -1.08 7.33 44.75
CA GLY A 308 0.19 6.89 45.33
C GLY A 308 0.76 7.87 46.36
N SER A 309 2.06 7.71 46.67
CA SER A 309 2.74 8.49 47.72
C SER A 309 2.84 9.99 47.45
N GLY A 310 2.63 10.45 46.22
CA GLY A 310 2.83 11.85 45.83
C GLY A 310 4.27 12.34 45.94
N MET A 311 4.46 13.65 45.76
CA MET A 311 5.75 14.35 45.76
C MET A 311 5.67 15.67 46.54
N PRO A 312 6.74 16.07 47.25
CA PRO A 312 6.80 17.35 47.95
C PRO A 312 6.95 18.52 46.95
N LYS A 313 6.41 19.70 47.31
CA LYS A 313 6.24 20.85 46.40
C LYS A 313 7.57 21.37 45.85
N GLU A 314 8.64 21.20 46.60
CA GLU A 314 10.00 21.60 46.23
C GLU A 314 10.48 20.85 44.99
N MET A 315 10.01 19.61 44.77
CA MET A 315 10.36 18.85 43.57
C MET A 315 9.64 19.32 42.31
N LEU A 316 8.48 19.97 42.46
CA LEU A 316 7.66 20.47 41.36
C LEU A 316 8.16 21.83 40.80
N VAL A 317 9.12 22.47 41.48
CA VAL A 317 9.72 23.73 41.05
C VAL A 317 10.46 23.52 39.72
N ARG A 318 10.08 24.32 38.72
CA ARG A 318 10.64 24.29 37.36
C ARG A 318 11.95 25.06 37.29
N ASP A 319 12.91 24.54 36.54
CA ASP A 319 14.15 25.22 36.19
C ASP A 319 13.96 26.20 35.02
N ARG A 320 15.08 26.73 34.49
CA ARG A 320 15.09 27.70 33.38
C ARG A 320 14.55 27.14 32.06
N ASP A 321 14.58 25.82 31.88
CA ASP A 321 14.08 25.12 30.69
C ASP A 321 12.62 24.64 30.88
N GLY A 322 11.99 25.00 32.00
CA GLY A 322 10.60 24.68 32.31
C GLY A 322 10.40 23.24 32.81
N MET A 323 11.47 22.54 33.20
CA MET A 323 11.44 21.17 33.72
C MET A 323 11.46 21.13 35.25
N PRO A 324 10.55 20.39 35.91
CA PRO A 324 10.60 20.18 37.36
C PRO A 324 11.87 19.43 37.79
N SER A 325 12.34 19.71 39.01
CA SER A 325 13.60 19.15 39.53
C SER A 325 13.62 17.62 39.72
N PHE A 326 12.47 16.93 39.62
CA PHE A 326 12.39 15.46 39.64
C PHE A 326 12.64 14.81 38.27
N VAL A 327 12.56 15.57 37.17
CA VAL A 327 12.74 15.03 35.82
C VAL A 327 14.19 14.56 35.64
N GLY A 328 14.36 13.29 35.25
CA GLY A 328 15.69 12.68 35.09
C GLY A 328 16.31 12.16 36.39
N LYS A 329 15.59 12.23 37.51
CA LYS A 329 16.00 11.64 38.79
C LYS A 329 15.21 10.37 39.07
N THR A 330 15.86 9.41 39.72
CA THR A 330 15.26 8.14 40.12
C THR A 330 15.20 8.04 41.63
N THR A 331 14.09 7.54 42.16
CA THR A 331 13.94 7.16 43.58
C THR A 331 14.07 5.64 43.77
N LYS A 332 14.32 4.89 42.70
CA LYS A 332 14.46 3.43 42.70
C LYS A 332 15.87 3.03 43.12
N ALA A 333 16.01 1.89 43.79
CA ALA A 333 17.30 1.36 44.25
C ALA A 333 18.36 1.34 43.12
N ALA A 334 19.62 1.60 43.46
CA ALA A 334 20.73 1.73 42.52
C ALA A 334 20.74 0.58 41.49
N GLY A 335 20.62 0.93 40.20
CA GLY A 335 20.55 -0.02 39.08
C GLY A 335 19.15 -0.35 38.54
N LYS A 336 18.04 0.12 39.14
CA LYS A 336 16.66 -0.20 38.70
C LYS A 336 15.89 0.92 37.97
N GLY A 337 16.56 2.00 37.58
CA GLY A 337 15.98 3.01 36.69
C GLY A 337 16.78 4.29 36.70
N GLU A 338 17.02 4.87 35.53
CA GLU A 338 17.93 6.02 35.33
C GLU A 338 17.18 7.36 35.14
N GLY A 339 15.89 7.45 35.51
CA GLY A 339 15.09 8.68 35.36
C GLY A 339 14.69 9.03 33.90
N PHE A 340 15.12 8.23 32.93
CA PHE A 340 14.81 8.40 31.49
C PHE A 340 13.32 8.45 31.18
N GLY A 341 12.48 7.75 31.97
CA GLY A 341 11.03 7.72 31.77
C GLY A 341 10.40 9.11 31.81
N THR A 342 10.77 9.94 32.79
CA THR A 342 10.31 11.32 32.89
C THR A 342 10.95 12.23 31.85
N VAL A 343 12.25 12.08 31.55
CA VAL A 343 12.93 12.88 30.51
C VAL A 343 12.24 12.69 29.15
N GLN A 344 11.85 11.46 28.86
CA GLN A 344 11.16 11.12 27.63
C GLN A 344 9.74 11.68 27.56
N VAL A 345 9.01 11.71 28.67
CA VAL A 345 7.67 12.34 28.73
C VAL A 345 7.79 13.83 28.38
N TRP A 346 8.76 14.54 28.96
CA TRP A 346 9.01 15.95 28.61
C TRP A 346 9.50 16.14 27.18
N GLY A 347 10.40 15.27 26.69
CA GLY A 347 10.84 15.31 25.29
C GLY A 347 9.71 15.01 24.29
N THR A 348 8.68 14.26 24.68
CA THR A 348 7.55 13.91 23.80
C THR A 348 6.53 15.03 23.69
N PHE A 349 6.21 15.70 24.80
CA PHE A 349 5.10 16.66 24.85
C PHE A 349 5.56 18.11 24.94
N GLY A 350 6.78 18.38 25.40
CA GLY A 350 7.28 19.73 25.68
C GLY A 350 6.79 20.27 27.04
N SER A 351 7.51 21.25 27.57
CA SER A 351 7.26 21.84 28.90
C SER A 351 5.97 22.66 28.98
N GLU A 352 5.49 23.19 27.85
CA GLU A 352 4.29 24.03 27.76
C GLU A 352 2.98 23.23 27.76
N ARG A 353 3.02 21.97 27.28
CA ARG A 353 1.84 21.10 27.16
C ARG A 353 1.65 20.19 28.38
N LEU A 354 2.62 20.16 29.29
CA LEU A 354 2.60 19.33 30.50
C LEU A 354 2.37 20.19 31.75
N ASN A 355 1.41 19.76 32.57
CA ASN A 355 1.24 20.23 33.94
C ASN A 355 1.21 19.03 34.90
N VAL A 356 1.83 19.20 36.07
CA VAL A 356 1.91 18.15 37.09
C VAL A 356 1.56 18.76 38.44
N GLU A 357 0.59 18.16 39.11
CA GLU A 357 0.17 18.53 40.46
C GLU A 357 0.37 17.32 41.37
N SER A 358 0.85 17.54 42.59
CA SER A 358 1.03 16.45 43.54
C SER A 358 0.87 16.92 44.97
N VAL A 359 0.31 16.04 45.79
CA VAL A 359 0.15 16.21 47.24
C VAL A 359 0.83 15.03 47.92
N PRO A 360 1.78 15.24 48.87
CA PRO A 360 2.36 14.16 49.66
C PRO A 360 1.27 13.31 50.34
N GLY A 361 1.30 12.01 50.11
CA GLY A 361 0.29 11.04 50.58
C GLY A 361 -1.06 11.09 49.86
N GLY A 362 -1.24 11.99 48.88
CA GLY A 362 -2.49 12.20 48.13
C GLY A 362 -2.38 11.90 46.64
N GLY A 363 -1.23 11.45 46.15
CA GLY A 363 -1.00 11.06 44.75
C GLY A 363 -0.47 12.16 43.83
N ILE A 364 -0.52 11.89 42.53
CA ILE A 364 -0.04 12.77 41.45
C ILE A 364 -1.11 12.86 40.36
N GLU A 365 -1.33 14.07 39.83
CA GLU A 365 -2.12 14.32 38.62
C GLU A 365 -1.20 14.86 37.51
N TRP A 366 -1.20 14.17 36.37
CA TRP A 366 -0.59 14.61 35.12
C TRP A 366 -1.68 15.15 34.21
N THR A 367 -1.48 16.36 33.68
CA THR A 367 -2.33 16.93 32.62
C THR A 367 -1.48 17.17 31.37
N ILE A 368 -1.92 16.59 30.25
CA ILE A 368 -1.28 16.71 28.94
C ILE A 368 -2.26 17.39 27.98
N LYS A 369 -1.82 18.50 27.38
CA LYS A 369 -2.60 19.26 26.40
C LYS A 369 -2.24 18.86 24.98
N PHE A 370 -3.24 18.59 24.15
CA PHE A 370 -3.09 18.28 22.74
C PHE A 370 -3.94 19.20 21.86
N GLU A 371 -3.45 19.53 20.67
CA GLU A 371 -4.25 20.18 19.63
C GLU A 371 -5.14 19.15 18.91
N ARG A 372 -6.44 19.44 18.74
CA ARG A 372 -7.38 18.55 18.06
C ARG A 372 -7.15 18.56 16.55
N SER A 373 -7.13 17.39 15.93
CA SER A 373 -7.03 17.30 14.46
C SER A 373 -8.36 17.64 13.78
N VAL A 374 -8.32 18.46 12.73
CA VAL A 374 -9.50 18.85 11.93
C VAL A 374 -9.67 17.90 10.73
N PRO A 375 -10.83 17.23 10.59
CA PRO A 375 -10.99 16.14 9.63
C PRO A 375 -11.41 16.63 8.23
N SER A 376 -10.49 16.72 7.26
CA SER A 376 -10.76 16.40 5.83
C SER A 376 -9.56 16.63 4.89
N LEU A 377 -8.69 17.60 5.16
CA LEU A 377 -7.51 17.90 4.32
C LEU A 377 -6.29 16.98 4.63
N THR A 378 -6.14 16.57 5.89
CA THR A 378 -4.92 15.93 6.42
C THR A 378 -4.67 14.50 5.93
N LYS A 379 -5.71 13.68 5.77
CA LYS A 379 -5.53 12.26 5.37
C LYS A 379 -5.01 12.11 3.93
N ARG A 380 -5.48 12.96 3.02
CA ARG A 380 -5.03 12.96 1.62
C ARG A 380 -3.62 13.56 1.51
N PHE A 381 -3.35 14.65 2.23
CA PHE A 381 -2.01 15.25 2.28
C PHE A 381 -0.95 14.31 2.87
N ALA A 382 -1.24 13.64 4.00
CA ALA A 382 -0.33 12.66 4.61
C ALA A 382 -0.07 11.45 3.68
N SER A 383 -1.08 11.02 2.92
CA SER A 383 -0.90 9.98 1.90
C SER A 383 0.02 10.43 0.76
N LEU A 384 -0.14 11.67 0.28
CA LEU A 384 0.73 12.26 -0.74
C LEU A 384 2.15 12.43 -0.24
N GLN A 385 2.31 12.92 0.98
CA GLN A 385 3.61 13.08 1.65
C GLN A 385 4.33 11.74 1.77
N ARG A 386 3.64 10.68 2.21
CA ARG A 386 4.23 9.34 2.29
C ARG A 386 4.72 8.85 0.93
N ARG A 387 3.89 8.99 -0.10
CA ARG A 387 4.23 8.57 -1.47
C ARG A 387 5.37 9.38 -2.07
N PHE A 388 5.43 10.68 -1.78
CA PHE A 388 6.56 11.52 -2.14
C PHE A 388 7.86 10.93 -1.57
N HIS A 389 7.90 10.66 -0.26
CA HIS A 389 9.11 10.11 0.37
C HIS A 389 9.44 8.69 -0.11
N GLU A 390 8.44 7.84 -0.37
CA GLU A 390 8.64 6.50 -0.93
C GLU A 390 9.29 6.56 -2.32
N LEU A 391 8.82 7.45 -3.19
CA LEU A 391 9.34 7.60 -4.55
C LEU A 391 10.66 8.39 -4.62
N HIS A 392 10.96 9.18 -3.59
CA HIS A 392 12.10 10.10 -3.56
C HIS A 392 13.19 9.78 -2.51
N GLY A 393 13.01 8.73 -1.70
CA GLY A 393 13.92 8.31 -0.63
C GLY A 393 15.33 7.88 -1.07
N LEU A 394 16.23 7.76 -0.08
CA LEU A 394 17.70 7.78 -0.24
C LEU A 394 18.36 6.50 -0.80
N SER A 395 17.65 5.41 -1.09
CA SER A 395 18.30 4.11 -1.40
C SER A 395 17.94 3.46 -2.74
N GLU A 396 17.22 4.11 -3.66
CA GLU A 396 16.62 3.36 -4.77
C GLU A 396 16.53 4.08 -6.14
N ASP A 397 17.63 4.71 -6.55
CA ASP A 397 17.92 4.90 -7.98
C ASP A 397 18.75 3.69 -8.46
N LEU A 398 18.08 2.71 -9.09
CA LEU A 398 18.79 1.69 -9.89
C LEU A 398 19.66 2.45 -10.90
N LYS A 399 20.98 2.40 -10.72
CA LYS A 399 21.92 2.98 -11.69
C LYS A 399 21.88 2.08 -12.92
N ILE A 400 21.14 2.50 -13.94
CA ILE A 400 21.13 1.82 -15.22
C ILE A 400 22.39 2.23 -15.99
N THR A 401 23.08 1.22 -16.48
CA THR A 401 24.26 1.30 -17.35
C THR A 401 23.99 0.47 -18.60
N GLU A 402 24.83 0.59 -19.63
CA GLU A 402 24.70 -0.21 -20.86
C GLU A 402 24.76 -1.73 -20.60
N GLU A 403 25.39 -2.14 -19.50
CA GLU A 403 25.51 -3.54 -19.06
C GLU A 403 24.32 -4.03 -18.20
N SER A 404 23.35 -3.16 -17.91
CA SER A 404 22.22 -3.52 -17.05
C SER A 404 21.33 -4.57 -17.68
N SER A 405 20.84 -5.51 -16.86
CA SER A 405 19.96 -6.58 -17.37
C SER A 405 18.64 -6.01 -17.89
N ARG A 406 18.02 -6.69 -18.87
CA ARG A 406 16.69 -6.33 -19.40
C ARG A 406 15.66 -6.16 -18.28
N THR A 407 15.74 -7.01 -17.25
CA THR A 407 14.85 -6.95 -16.08
C THR A 407 15.05 -5.68 -15.25
N ASP A 408 16.29 -5.22 -15.08
CA ASP A 408 16.59 -4.00 -14.33
C ASP A 408 16.16 -2.75 -15.08
N VAL A 409 16.32 -2.74 -16.41
CA VAL A 409 15.78 -1.68 -17.28
C VAL A 409 14.26 -1.61 -17.18
N ILE A 410 13.56 -2.76 -17.26
CA ILE A 410 12.10 -2.81 -17.11
C ILE A 410 11.67 -2.29 -15.73
N ARG A 411 12.38 -2.64 -14.65
CA ARG A 411 12.12 -2.10 -13.31
C ARG A 411 12.32 -0.59 -13.24
N ALA A 412 13.35 -0.05 -13.91
CA ALA A 412 13.58 1.38 -13.99
C ALA A 412 12.46 2.12 -14.74
N ILE A 413 12.00 1.58 -15.88
CA ILE A 413 10.83 2.08 -16.61
C ILE A 413 9.58 2.08 -15.72
N TRP A 414 9.34 0.99 -15.00
CA TRP A 414 8.19 0.86 -14.12
C TRP A 414 8.22 1.92 -13.00
N ARG A 415 9.37 2.11 -12.35
CA ARG A 415 9.57 3.17 -11.35
C ARG A 415 9.45 4.58 -11.90
N LEU A 416 9.91 4.81 -13.14
CA LEU A 416 9.73 6.10 -13.80
C LEU A 416 8.23 6.40 -13.96
N ARG A 417 7.43 5.41 -14.40
CA ARG A 417 5.98 5.59 -14.51
C ARG A 417 5.31 5.85 -13.16
N GLN A 418 5.72 5.19 -12.08
CA GLN A 418 5.16 5.47 -10.75
C GLN A 418 5.33 6.94 -10.35
N LYS A 419 6.47 7.56 -10.71
CA LYS A 419 6.71 8.99 -10.47
C LYS A 419 5.82 9.86 -11.33
N GLU A 420 5.59 9.49 -12.58
CA GLU A 420 4.69 10.23 -13.47
C GLU A 420 3.23 10.13 -13.00
N ILE A 421 2.76 8.94 -12.61
CA ILE A 421 1.42 8.77 -12.04
C ILE A 421 1.27 9.59 -10.75
N PHE A 422 2.32 9.63 -9.92
CA PHE A 422 2.33 10.46 -8.71
C PHE A 422 2.34 11.97 -9.03
N LEU A 423 3.08 12.40 -10.05
CA LEU A 423 3.03 13.79 -10.55
C LEU A 423 1.58 14.20 -10.87
N PHE A 424 0.80 13.29 -11.46
CA PHE A 424 -0.59 13.58 -11.80
C PHE A 424 -1.42 13.87 -10.55
N GLU A 425 -1.22 13.10 -9.49
CA GLU A 425 -1.90 13.30 -8.20
C GLU A 425 -1.47 14.59 -7.48
N LEU A 426 -0.23 15.02 -7.68
CA LEU A 426 0.25 16.31 -7.20
C LEU A 426 -0.42 17.46 -7.97
N LEU A 427 -0.47 17.38 -9.31
CA LEU A 427 -1.11 18.40 -10.15
C LEU A 427 -2.60 18.55 -9.85
N GLU A 428 -3.30 17.45 -9.55
CA GLU A 428 -4.70 17.50 -9.12
C GLU A 428 -4.90 18.36 -7.84
N ARG A 429 -3.87 18.58 -7.00
CA ARG A 429 -3.97 19.45 -5.82
C ARG A 429 -3.98 20.94 -6.15
N PHE A 430 -3.53 21.30 -7.36
CA PHE A 430 -3.56 22.68 -7.83
C PHE A 430 -4.85 23.00 -8.60
N SER A 431 -5.72 22.01 -8.85
CA SER A 431 -6.92 22.18 -9.69
C SER A 431 -7.96 23.15 -9.12
N ARG A 432 -7.86 23.48 -7.82
CA ARG A 432 -8.76 24.44 -7.17
C ARG A 432 -8.49 25.88 -7.62
N HIS A 433 -7.23 26.20 -7.91
CA HIS A 433 -6.79 27.57 -8.25
C HIS A 433 -6.29 27.69 -9.69
N HIS A 434 -5.95 26.57 -10.33
CA HIS A 434 -5.32 26.55 -11.64
C HIS A 434 -5.99 25.57 -12.59
N ASN A 435 -5.87 25.85 -13.88
CA ASN A 435 -6.13 24.86 -14.91
C ASN A 435 -4.94 23.88 -14.98
N ILE A 436 -5.18 22.64 -14.54
CA ILE A 436 -4.15 21.59 -14.48
C ILE A 436 -3.50 21.29 -15.85
N ARG A 437 -4.19 21.54 -16.96
CA ARG A 437 -3.62 21.34 -18.31
C ARG A 437 -2.56 22.39 -18.64
N ASP A 438 -2.81 23.64 -18.26
CA ASP A 438 -1.84 24.72 -18.46
C ASP A 438 -0.59 24.51 -17.60
N LEU A 439 -0.78 24.01 -16.36
CA LEU A 439 0.34 23.59 -15.51
C LEU A 439 1.14 22.45 -16.14
N PHE A 440 0.45 21.43 -16.66
CA PHE A 440 1.10 20.30 -17.31
C PHE A 440 1.82 20.69 -18.61
N ARG A 441 1.29 21.64 -19.40
CA ARG A 441 1.99 22.19 -20.59
C ARG A 441 3.33 22.82 -20.25
N ILE A 442 3.41 23.54 -19.12
CA ILE A 442 4.68 24.10 -18.64
C ILE A 442 5.67 22.97 -18.31
N ILE A 443 5.22 21.94 -17.60
CA ILE A 443 6.03 20.77 -17.26
C ILE A 443 6.48 20.02 -18.53
N LEU A 444 5.59 19.84 -19.50
CA LEU A 444 5.88 19.20 -20.78
C LEU A 444 6.92 20.01 -21.57
N SER A 445 6.77 21.33 -21.62
CA SER A 445 7.75 22.25 -22.21
C SER A 445 9.14 22.08 -21.59
N TYR A 446 9.22 21.96 -20.27
CA TYR A 446 10.48 21.68 -19.57
C TYR A 446 11.06 20.30 -19.91
N TRP A 447 10.23 19.25 -19.90
CA TRP A 447 10.66 17.91 -20.29
C TRP A 447 11.22 17.86 -21.71
N GLN A 448 10.65 18.65 -22.62
CA GLN A 448 11.05 18.75 -24.02
C GLN A 448 12.17 19.77 -24.29
N ASN A 449 12.83 20.30 -23.24
CA ASN A 449 13.93 21.26 -23.33
C ASN A 449 13.57 22.64 -23.94
N ASN A 450 12.28 23.00 -23.99
CA ASN A 450 11.83 24.31 -24.48
C ASN A 450 11.99 25.43 -23.43
N ILE A 451 12.02 25.08 -22.14
CA ILE A 451 12.31 26.00 -21.02
C ILE A 451 13.38 25.43 -20.10
N GLY A 452 14.13 26.30 -19.44
CA GLY A 452 15.20 25.93 -18.49
C GLY A 452 14.68 25.49 -17.11
N ALA A 453 15.57 24.90 -16.30
CA ALA A 453 15.23 24.45 -14.94
C ALA A 453 14.86 25.62 -14.02
N ASP A 454 15.59 26.74 -14.10
CA ASP A 454 15.34 27.93 -13.27
C ASP A 454 13.99 28.57 -13.62
N GLU A 455 13.64 28.63 -14.90
CA GLU A 455 12.34 29.13 -15.35
C GLU A 455 11.20 28.22 -14.87
N MET A 456 11.37 26.90 -14.97
CA MET A 456 10.38 25.93 -14.48
C MET A 456 10.19 26.05 -12.96
N GLU A 457 11.27 26.15 -12.18
CA GLU A 457 11.22 26.28 -10.72
C GLU A 457 10.58 27.62 -10.30
N SER A 458 10.89 28.72 -11.00
CA SER A 458 10.24 30.02 -10.83
C SER A 458 8.73 29.93 -11.09
N ARG A 459 8.31 29.33 -12.20
CA ARG A 459 6.87 29.14 -12.50
C ARG A 459 6.18 28.30 -11.44
N VAL A 460 6.72 27.13 -11.08
CA VAL A 460 6.11 26.23 -10.09
C VAL A 460 6.03 26.87 -8.72
N SER A 461 7.04 27.61 -8.27
CA SER A 461 7.02 28.29 -6.96
C SER A 461 5.95 29.38 -6.87
N GLY A 462 5.55 29.98 -7.99
CA GLY A 462 4.48 30.97 -8.06
C GLY A 462 3.05 30.39 -8.11
N TRP A 463 2.88 29.07 -8.16
CA TRP A 463 1.54 28.47 -8.22
C TRP A 463 0.87 28.42 -6.83
N GLU A 464 -0.32 29.00 -6.72
CA GLU A 464 -1.15 28.85 -5.52
C GLU A 464 -1.59 27.38 -5.32
N GLY A 465 -1.25 26.81 -4.16
CA GLY A 465 -1.58 25.43 -3.79
C GLY A 465 -2.15 25.32 -2.38
N GLU A 466 -2.70 24.15 -2.04
CA GLU A 466 -3.27 23.87 -0.71
C GLU A 466 -2.23 23.91 0.42
N ASP A 467 -0.97 23.59 0.12
CA ASP A 467 0.16 23.60 1.06
C ASP A 467 1.45 23.98 0.32
N PRO A 468 2.31 24.86 0.89
CA PRO A 468 3.56 25.30 0.25
C PRO A 468 4.54 24.15 -0.10
N SER A 469 4.48 23.04 0.63
CA SER A 469 5.32 21.85 0.37
C SER A 469 5.00 21.20 -0.97
N LEU A 470 3.78 21.35 -1.49
CA LEU A 470 3.36 20.77 -2.76
C LEU A 470 4.19 21.31 -3.93
N ASN A 471 4.47 22.62 -3.94
CA ASN A 471 5.30 23.25 -4.97
C ASN A 471 6.71 22.66 -4.96
N THR A 472 7.29 22.49 -3.77
CA THR A 472 8.60 21.85 -3.60
C THR A 472 8.59 20.40 -4.08
N TRP A 473 7.59 19.61 -3.68
CA TRP A 473 7.46 18.21 -4.09
C TRP A 473 7.28 18.10 -5.60
N LEU A 474 6.49 18.98 -6.20
CA LEU A 474 6.25 19.02 -7.62
C LEU A 474 7.55 19.34 -8.39
N SER A 475 8.27 20.39 -8.01
CA SER A 475 9.56 20.76 -8.61
C SER A 475 10.58 19.63 -8.52
N ILE A 476 10.68 18.96 -7.37
CA ILE A 476 11.58 17.80 -7.20
C ILE A 476 11.13 16.63 -8.10
N THR A 477 9.84 16.35 -8.15
CA THR A 477 9.26 15.25 -8.95
C THR A 477 9.52 15.46 -10.44
N VAL A 478 9.20 16.65 -10.95
CA VAL A 478 9.39 17.05 -12.36
C VAL A 478 10.86 16.91 -12.79
N ARG A 479 11.80 17.42 -11.98
CA ARG A 479 13.25 17.33 -12.26
C ARG A 479 13.74 15.88 -12.26
N ARG A 480 13.32 15.07 -11.28
CA ARG A 480 13.75 13.66 -11.21
C ARG A 480 13.19 12.82 -12.34
N ILE A 481 11.96 13.09 -12.80
CA ILE A 481 11.39 12.40 -13.97
C ILE A 481 12.23 12.73 -15.22
N LYS A 482 12.50 14.01 -15.49
CA LYS A 482 13.31 14.45 -16.63
C LYS A 482 14.67 13.77 -16.66
N LYS A 483 15.43 13.87 -15.55
CA LYS A 483 16.75 13.28 -15.43
C LYS A 483 16.73 11.77 -15.69
N ARG A 484 15.72 11.05 -15.19
CA ARG A 484 15.61 9.60 -15.41
C ARG A 484 15.21 9.26 -16.85
N ARG A 485 14.36 10.06 -17.49
CA ARG A 485 14.04 9.90 -18.92
C ARG A 485 15.30 10.05 -19.76
N GLU A 486 16.08 11.10 -19.53
CA GLU A 486 17.34 11.34 -20.25
C GLU A 486 18.33 10.18 -20.07
N VAL A 487 18.48 9.67 -18.84
CA VAL A 487 19.35 8.50 -18.59
C VAL A 487 18.85 7.27 -19.36
N LEU A 488 17.55 6.98 -19.34
CA LEU A 488 17.01 5.85 -20.11
C LEU A 488 17.21 6.06 -21.61
N GLU A 489 16.84 7.22 -22.16
CA GLU A 489 17.00 7.54 -23.58
C GLU A 489 18.46 7.45 -24.07
N GLN A 490 19.43 7.75 -23.21
CA GLN A 490 20.86 7.64 -23.53
C GLN A 490 21.41 6.22 -23.37
N THR A 491 20.83 5.40 -22.48
CA THR A 491 21.40 4.11 -22.09
C THR A 491 20.74 2.93 -22.79
N ILE A 492 19.48 3.06 -23.21
CA ILE A 492 18.71 1.95 -23.80
C ILE A 492 18.29 2.25 -25.23
N ASN A 493 18.32 1.23 -26.09
CA ASN A 493 17.71 1.33 -27.41
C ASN A 493 16.18 1.30 -27.26
N PHE A 494 15.51 2.38 -27.66
CA PHE A 494 14.06 2.53 -27.54
C PHE A 494 13.29 1.36 -28.14
N ASP A 495 13.74 0.84 -29.29
CA ASP A 495 13.08 -0.24 -30.03
C ASP A 495 12.94 -1.53 -29.21
N ASP A 496 13.92 -1.84 -28.36
CA ASP A 496 13.92 -3.06 -27.56
C ASP A 496 12.94 -3.01 -26.37
N TYR A 497 12.44 -1.81 -26.02
CA TYR A 497 11.67 -1.55 -24.80
C TYR A 497 10.34 -0.84 -25.04
N LYS A 498 9.89 -0.71 -26.30
CA LYS A 498 8.59 -0.13 -26.68
C LYS A 498 7.42 -0.73 -25.89
N GLY A 499 7.36 -2.06 -25.81
CA GLY A 499 6.30 -2.74 -25.08
C GLY A 499 6.29 -2.47 -23.58
N PRO A 500 7.42 -2.64 -22.84
CA PRO A 500 7.51 -2.21 -21.46
C PRO A 500 7.15 -0.73 -21.23
N LEU A 501 7.57 0.18 -22.11
CA LEU A 501 7.25 1.61 -22.03
C LEU A 501 5.74 1.86 -22.17
N PHE A 502 5.09 1.28 -23.17
CA PHE A 502 3.65 1.43 -23.39
C PHE A 502 2.83 0.76 -22.28
N ASN A 503 3.12 -0.50 -21.96
CA ASN A 503 2.39 -1.29 -20.97
C ASN A 503 2.58 -0.79 -19.53
N SER A 504 3.67 -0.09 -19.22
CA SER A 504 3.92 0.41 -17.86
C SER A 504 2.88 1.40 -17.35
N TYR A 505 2.06 2.00 -18.23
CA TYR A 505 0.93 2.85 -17.87
C TYR A 505 -0.27 2.06 -17.29
N ALA A 506 -0.32 0.73 -17.48
CA ALA A 506 -1.30 -0.17 -16.84
C ALA A 506 -1.28 -0.12 -15.31
N GLN A 507 -0.22 0.43 -14.71
CA GLN A 507 -0.09 0.66 -13.26
C GLN A 507 -1.20 1.54 -12.68
N SER A 508 -1.87 2.33 -13.52
CA SER A 508 -2.93 3.24 -13.09
C SER A 508 -4.31 2.74 -13.50
N MET A 509 -4.76 1.64 -12.88
CA MET A 509 -5.97 0.90 -13.30
C MET A 509 -7.25 1.74 -13.31
N GLU A 510 -7.33 2.78 -12.48
CA GLU A 510 -8.51 3.66 -12.35
C GLU A 510 -8.47 4.88 -13.27
N LYS A 511 -7.35 5.10 -13.99
CA LYS A 511 -7.15 6.30 -14.81
C LYS A 511 -7.28 5.98 -16.30
N VAL A 512 -7.79 6.97 -17.02
CA VAL A 512 -7.87 6.96 -18.47
C VAL A 512 -6.59 7.56 -19.03
N ILE A 513 -5.81 6.77 -19.75
CA ILE A 513 -4.56 7.21 -20.35
C ILE A 513 -4.83 7.57 -21.80
N ILE A 514 -4.58 8.83 -22.16
CA ILE A 514 -4.52 9.26 -23.54
C ILE A 514 -3.09 9.20 -24.04
N PHE A 515 -2.93 8.87 -25.32
CA PHE A 515 -1.67 8.92 -26.02
C PHE A 515 -1.84 9.54 -27.41
N THR A 516 -0.77 10.15 -27.92
CA THR A 516 -0.64 10.51 -29.33
C THR A 516 0.55 9.74 -29.89
N LEU A 517 0.35 9.07 -31.02
CA LEU A 517 1.32 8.19 -31.66
C LEU A 517 1.62 8.70 -33.06
N ASN A 518 2.90 8.76 -33.42
CA ASN A 518 3.33 8.89 -34.81
C ASN A 518 3.65 7.47 -35.35
N PRO A 519 2.85 6.92 -36.29
CA PRO A 519 3.10 5.58 -36.81
C PRO A 519 4.39 5.45 -37.62
N ALA A 520 4.93 6.54 -38.15
CA ALA A 520 6.09 6.50 -39.05
C ALA A 520 7.41 6.19 -38.32
N ASP A 521 7.57 6.70 -37.10
CA ASP A 521 8.75 6.47 -36.24
C ASP A 521 8.42 5.70 -34.96
N GLU A 522 7.16 5.28 -34.81
CA GLU A 522 6.62 4.55 -33.66
C GLU A 522 6.84 5.26 -32.31
N LYS A 523 7.01 6.58 -32.32
CA LYS A 523 7.11 7.39 -31.10
C LYS A 523 5.74 7.79 -30.61
N PHE A 524 5.55 7.73 -29.30
CA PHE A 524 4.33 8.17 -28.65
C PHE A 524 4.61 8.97 -27.39
N LEU A 525 3.67 9.84 -27.05
CA LEU A 525 3.59 10.51 -25.76
C LEU A 525 2.24 10.17 -25.12
N ALA A 526 2.24 9.93 -23.82
CA ALA A 526 1.04 9.53 -23.09
C ALA A 526 0.95 10.18 -21.70
N THR A 527 -0.26 10.47 -21.26
CA THR A 527 -0.55 11.00 -19.92
C THR A 527 -2.00 10.72 -19.53
N ASP A 528 -2.38 11.07 -18.30
CA ASP A 528 -3.78 11.02 -17.88
C ASP A 528 -4.64 12.02 -18.67
N ARG A 529 -5.83 11.59 -19.10
CA ARG A 529 -6.78 12.38 -19.90
C ARG A 529 -7.13 13.75 -19.29
N LYS A 530 -7.03 13.92 -17.98
CA LYS A 530 -7.30 15.20 -17.31
C LYS A 530 -6.19 16.23 -17.53
N LEU A 531 -4.96 15.79 -17.76
CA LEU A 531 -3.77 16.66 -17.76
C LEU A 531 -3.38 17.21 -19.12
N ALA A 532 -3.75 16.54 -20.20
CA ALA A 532 -3.45 17.01 -21.54
C ALA A 532 -4.60 16.70 -22.49
N GLU A 533 -4.57 17.37 -23.62
CA GLU A 533 -5.28 16.95 -24.81
C GLU A 533 -4.28 16.34 -25.80
N HIS A 534 -4.77 15.54 -26.75
CA HIS A 534 -3.92 14.96 -27.78
C HIS A 534 -3.11 16.01 -28.56
N LEU A 535 -3.65 17.23 -28.67
CA LEU A 535 -3.05 18.33 -29.44
C LEU A 535 -1.76 18.83 -28.78
N ASP A 536 -1.68 18.73 -27.45
CA ASP A 536 -0.51 19.15 -26.68
C ASP A 536 0.74 18.31 -27.03
N PHE A 537 0.56 17.12 -27.63
CA PHE A 537 1.64 16.23 -28.04
C PHE A 537 2.08 16.41 -29.49
N VAL A 538 1.26 17.02 -30.35
CA VAL A 538 1.48 17.06 -31.81
C VAL A 538 2.78 17.79 -32.16
N SER A 539 3.05 18.92 -31.51
CA SER A 539 4.27 19.71 -31.73
C SER A 539 5.56 18.93 -31.46
N TYR A 540 5.50 17.92 -30.59
CA TYR A 540 6.64 17.08 -30.21
C TYR A 540 6.75 15.78 -31.03
N LEU A 541 5.74 15.48 -31.85
CA LEU A 541 5.63 14.27 -32.66
C LEU A 541 5.57 14.62 -34.15
N GLY A 542 6.47 15.50 -34.61
CA GLY A 542 6.59 15.90 -36.01
C GLY A 542 5.78 17.14 -36.42
N GLY A 543 4.98 17.72 -35.51
CA GLY A 543 4.35 19.03 -35.69
C GLY A 543 3.14 19.06 -36.63
N ASN A 544 2.81 17.95 -37.27
CA ASN A 544 1.65 17.85 -38.15
C ASN A 544 0.61 16.87 -37.57
N ARG A 545 -0.56 17.39 -37.23
CA ARG A 545 -1.65 16.55 -36.67
C ARG A 545 -2.20 15.54 -37.67
N GLU A 546 -2.02 15.78 -38.97
CA GLU A 546 -2.58 14.95 -40.03
C GLU A 546 -1.86 13.60 -40.21
N VAL A 547 -0.65 13.47 -39.63
CA VAL A 547 0.18 12.26 -39.71
C VAL A 547 0.29 11.51 -38.37
N VAL A 548 -0.38 11.98 -37.33
CA VAL A 548 -0.37 11.34 -36.00
C VAL A 548 -1.77 10.88 -35.61
N LEU A 549 -1.81 9.86 -34.76
CA LEU A 549 -3.04 9.27 -34.25
C LEU A 549 -3.27 9.65 -32.79
N ARG A 550 -4.56 9.79 -32.46
CA ARG A 550 -5.05 9.89 -31.09
C ARG A 550 -5.38 8.50 -30.59
N GLY A 551 -5.07 8.18 -29.34
CA GLY A 551 -5.51 6.93 -28.76
C GLY A 551 -5.69 6.97 -27.25
N GLU A 552 -6.45 6.00 -26.73
CA GLU A 552 -6.78 5.93 -25.31
C GLU A 552 -6.92 4.49 -24.84
N PHE A 553 -6.56 4.24 -23.59
CA PHE A 553 -6.86 2.99 -22.91
C PHE A 553 -7.10 3.21 -21.42
N VAL A 554 -7.72 2.21 -20.79
CA VAL A 554 -8.01 2.16 -19.35
C VAL A 554 -7.60 0.80 -18.81
N GLY A 555 -7.01 0.77 -17.62
CA GLY A 555 -6.66 -0.48 -16.96
C GLY A 555 -5.41 -1.15 -17.56
N ASP A 556 -5.32 -2.46 -17.36
CA ASP A 556 -4.21 -3.25 -17.90
C ASP A 556 -4.38 -3.50 -19.40
N VAL A 557 -3.45 -2.96 -20.18
CA VAL A 557 -3.41 -3.08 -21.64
C VAL A 557 -3.24 -4.55 -22.07
N LYS A 558 -2.76 -5.44 -21.20
CA LYS A 558 -2.67 -6.87 -21.50
C LYS A 558 -4.01 -7.61 -21.47
N ILE A 559 -5.05 -7.04 -20.86
CA ILE A 559 -6.37 -7.65 -20.85
C ILE A 559 -6.98 -7.54 -22.25
N VAL A 560 -7.02 -8.66 -22.97
CA VAL A 560 -7.41 -8.74 -24.39
C VAL A 560 -8.80 -8.14 -24.65
N SER A 561 -9.75 -8.32 -23.72
CA SER A 561 -11.12 -7.80 -23.84
C SER A 561 -11.24 -6.28 -23.71
N ASN A 562 -10.29 -5.61 -23.07
CA ASN A 562 -10.32 -4.16 -22.90
C ASN A 562 -9.89 -3.49 -24.20
N PRO A 563 -10.69 -2.61 -24.81
CA PRO A 563 -10.31 -1.97 -26.06
C PRO A 563 -9.20 -0.93 -25.86
N ILE A 564 -8.31 -0.83 -26.84
CA ILE A 564 -7.54 0.40 -27.10
C ILE A 564 -8.31 1.19 -28.14
N TYR A 565 -8.54 2.47 -27.88
CA TYR A 565 -9.19 3.37 -28.82
C TYR A 565 -8.15 4.04 -29.72
N LEU A 566 -8.44 4.16 -31.01
CA LEU A 566 -7.68 4.96 -31.97
C LEU A 566 -8.57 5.94 -32.72
N GLY A 567 -8.02 7.07 -33.14
CA GLY A 567 -8.75 8.08 -33.89
C GLY A 567 -7.88 9.06 -34.63
N VAL A 568 -8.48 9.71 -35.63
CA VAL A 568 -7.89 10.78 -36.44
C VAL A 568 -8.56 12.12 -36.12
N TRP A 569 -7.96 13.23 -36.54
CA TRP A 569 -8.41 14.57 -36.16
C TRP A 569 -9.64 15.05 -36.91
N SER A 570 -9.59 14.96 -38.24
CA SER A 570 -10.64 15.37 -39.16
C SER A 570 -10.64 14.45 -40.38
N ILE A 571 -11.76 14.49 -41.10
CA ILE A 571 -11.93 13.87 -42.41
C ILE A 571 -12.57 14.92 -43.31
N ASP A 572 -11.85 15.36 -44.33
CA ASP A 572 -12.26 16.49 -45.17
C ASP A 572 -12.78 16.04 -46.56
N SER A 573 -12.42 14.85 -47.02
CA SER A 573 -12.87 14.28 -48.31
C SER A 573 -12.86 12.75 -48.30
N ASP A 574 -13.47 12.13 -49.31
CA ASP A 574 -13.38 10.68 -49.52
C ASP A 574 -11.96 10.19 -49.80
N GLU A 575 -11.12 11.03 -50.41
CA GLU A 575 -9.70 10.71 -50.62
C GLU A 575 -8.94 10.76 -49.29
N ASP A 576 -9.20 11.79 -48.48
CA ASP A 576 -8.63 11.93 -47.14
C ASP A 576 -9.08 10.80 -46.20
N LEU A 577 -10.36 10.39 -46.26
CA LEU A 577 -10.87 9.23 -45.53
C LEU A 577 -10.03 7.98 -45.80
N ARG A 578 -9.65 7.72 -47.06
CA ARG A 578 -8.80 6.58 -47.41
C ARG A 578 -7.42 6.69 -46.78
N VAL A 579 -6.83 7.89 -46.83
CA VAL A 579 -5.54 8.19 -46.19
C VAL A 579 -5.64 8.00 -44.67
N LYS A 580 -6.71 8.44 -44.02
CA LYS A 580 -6.95 8.28 -42.57
C LYS A 580 -7.15 6.83 -42.16
N LEU A 581 -7.90 6.04 -42.92
CA LEU A 581 -8.04 4.60 -42.68
C LEU A 581 -6.69 3.87 -42.78
N LYS A 582 -5.88 4.26 -43.77
CA LYS A 582 -4.52 3.72 -43.92
C LYS A 582 -3.64 4.11 -42.73
N LEU A 583 -3.69 5.37 -42.30
CA LEU A 583 -2.97 5.86 -41.12
C LEU A 583 -3.36 5.07 -39.86
N LEU A 584 -4.66 4.80 -39.65
CA LEU A 584 -5.13 3.96 -38.55
C LEU A 584 -4.58 2.55 -38.61
N GLN A 585 -4.52 1.92 -39.79
CA GLN A 585 -3.90 0.61 -39.96
C GLN A 585 -2.41 0.62 -39.64
N ASP A 586 -1.69 1.66 -40.08
CA ASP A 586 -0.26 1.77 -39.82
C ASP A 586 0.01 1.98 -38.32
N GLY A 587 -0.84 2.76 -37.63
CA GLY A 587 -0.81 2.87 -36.17
C GLY A 587 -1.15 1.57 -35.45
N ALA A 588 -2.12 0.81 -35.96
CA ALA A 588 -2.44 -0.50 -35.41
C ALA A 588 -1.25 -1.48 -35.53
N ARG A 589 -0.52 -1.46 -36.65
CA ARG A 589 0.73 -2.23 -36.80
C ARG A 589 1.81 -1.77 -35.82
N ALA A 590 2.00 -0.46 -35.66
CA ALA A 590 2.97 0.08 -34.70
C ALA A 590 2.67 -0.38 -33.27
N ILE A 591 1.39 -0.39 -32.85
CA ILE A 591 1.00 -0.83 -31.50
C ILE A 591 1.23 -2.33 -31.29
N LEU A 592 1.08 -3.17 -32.32
CA LEU A 592 1.43 -4.60 -32.22
C LEU A 592 2.93 -4.82 -31.94
N ASN A 593 3.80 -3.92 -32.43
CA ASN A 593 5.22 -3.93 -32.09
C ASN A 593 5.51 -3.54 -30.62
N PHE A 594 4.50 -3.10 -29.86
CA PHE A 594 4.62 -2.73 -28.45
C PHE A 594 4.23 -3.89 -27.51
N ASP A 595 4.52 -5.13 -27.92
CA ASP A 595 4.15 -6.35 -27.19
C ASP A 595 2.63 -6.48 -26.93
N ILE A 596 1.80 -5.95 -27.83
CA ILE A 596 0.34 -6.08 -27.76
C ILE A 596 -0.11 -7.27 -28.60
N PRO A 597 -0.91 -8.20 -28.03
CA PRO A 597 -1.34 -9.39 -28.76
C PRO A 597 -2.32 -9.03 -29.90
N PRO A 598 -2.27 -9.72 -31.06
CA PRO A 598 -3.19 -9.48 -32.18
C PRO A 598 -4.67 -9.59 -31.82
N GLU A 599 -5.01 -10.42 -30.84
CA GLU A 599 -6.37 -10.64 -30.36
C GLU A 599 -6.92 -9.46 -29.54
N LYS A 600 -6.07 -8.49 -29.16
CA LYS A 600 -6.46 -7.32 -28.39
C LYS A 600 -7.59 -6.57 -29.11
N LYS A 601 -8.60 -6.14 -28.35
CA LYS A 601 -9.71 -5.36 -28.88
C LYS A 601 -9.25 -3.94 -29.29
N LEU A 602 -9.66 -3.52 -30.47
CA LEU A 602 -9.49 -2.19 -31.07
C LEU A 602 -10.87 -1.54 -31.27
N ALA A 603 -11.00 -0.29 -30.84
CA ALA A 603 -12.18 0.54 -31.03
C ALA A 603 -11.79 1.92 -31.56
N PHE A 604 -12.77 2.71 -32.02
CA PHE A 604 -12.50 3.98 -32.69
C PHE A 604 -13.21 5.16 -32.05
N TYR A 605 -12.57 6.33 -32.14
CA TYR A 605 -13.22 7.60 -31.86
C TYR A 605 -14.00 8.09 -33.07
N GLN A 606 -15.06 8.85 -32.81
CA GLN A 606 -15.60 9.77 -33.79
C GLN A 606 -14.56 10.87 -34.09
N SER A 607 -14.49 11.33 -35.34
CA SER A 607 -13.57 12.42 -35.69
C SER A 607 -13.88 13.68 -34.88
N THR A 608 -12.86 14.49 -34.56
CA THR A 608 -13.05 15.71 -33.75
C THR A 608 -13.86 16.76 -34.51
N TYR A 609 -13.75 16.73 -35.84
CA TYR A 609 -14.47 17.59 -36.75
C TYR A 609 -14.91 16.73 -37.94
N SER A 610 -16.21 16.40 -37.99
CA SER A 610 -16.81 15.83 -39.18
C SER A 610 -17.12 16.98 -40.14
N ARG A 611 -16.28 17.16 -41.15
CA ARG A 611 -16.45 18.18 -42.21
C ARG A 611 -16.94 17.57 -43.52
N HIS A 612 -17.29 16.29 -43.49
CA HIS A 612 -17.70 15.50 -44.63
C HIS A 612 -18.90 14.61 -44.27
N SER A 613 -19.70 14.26 -45.27
CA SER A 613 -20.90 13.40 -45.14
C SER A 613 -20.60 11.94 -44.76
N ARG A 614 -19.32 11.57 -44.59
CA ARG A 614 -18.87 10.22 -44.25
C ARG A 614 -17.75 10.29 -43.23
N ASP A 615 -17.83 9.46 -42.19
CA ASP A 615 -16.86 9.44 -41.09
C ASP A 615 -16.58 8.00 -40.63
N ILE A 616 -15.54 7.81 -39.82
CA ILE A 616 -15.22 6.55 -39.18
C ILE A 616 -16.34 6.17 -38.20
N ASP A 617 -16.80 4.93 -38.30
CA ASP A 617 -17.85 4.37 -37.46
C ASP A 617 -17.29 4.01 -36.07
N SER A 618 -17.54 4.89 -35.09
CA SER A 618 -17.13 4.70 -33.69
C SER A 618 -17.85 3.56 -32.97
N ASP A 619 -18.97 3.06 -33.52
CA ASP A 619 -19.75 1.98 -32.91
C ASP A 619 -19.20 0.59 -33.27
N LYS A 620 -18.23 0.56 -34.20
CA LYS A 620 -17.55 -0.66 -34.61
C LYS A 620 -16.31 -0.90 -33.75
N SER A 621 -16.08 -2.18 -33.46
CA SER A 621 -14.85 -2.66 -32.86
C SER A 621 -14.45 -3.98 -33.50
N CYS A 622 -13.16 -4.29 -33.46
CA CYS A 622 -12.58 -5.53 -33.96
C CYS A 622 -11.32 -5.84 -33.16
N THR A 623 -10.55 -6.85 -33.55
CA THR A 623 -9.21 -7.07 -33.00
C THR A 623 -8.15 -6.34 -33.83
N PHE A 624 -6.99 -6.03 -33.22
CA PHE A 624 -5.86 -5.45 -33.96
C PHE A 624 -5.44 -6.31 -35.15
N GLY A 625 -5.37 -7.64 -34.96
CA GLY A 625 -4.99 -8.60 -36.00
C GLY A 625 -5.95 -8.62 -37.18
N GLU A 626 -7.26 -8.59 -36.93
CA GLU A 626 -8.27 -8.47 -37.99
C GLU A 626 -8.13 -7.14 -38.73
N PHE A 627 -8.01 -6.04 -38.00
CA PHE A 627 -8.01 -4.70 -38.58
C PHE A 627 -6.86 -4.48 -39.58
N ILE A 628 -5.66 -4.96 -39.26
CA ILE A 628 -4.49 -4.83 -40.13
C ILE A 628 -4.56 -5.73 -41.38
N SER A 629 -5.40 -6.78 -41.33
CA SER A 629 -5.57 -7.76 -42.40
C SER A 629 -6.57 -7.33 -43.47
N PHE A 630 -7.49 -6.41 -43.13
CA PHE A 630 -8.50 -5.94 -44.07
C PHE A 630 -7.90 -5.11 -45.21
N SER A 631 -8.43 -5.34 -46.41
CA SER A 631 -8.17 -4.51 -47.58
C SER A 631 -8.84 -3.13 -47.44
N GLN A 632 -8.38 -2.16 -48.22
CA GLN A 632 -8.95 -0.80 -48.21
C GLN A 632 -10.47 -0.79 -48.45
N GLN A 633 -10.97 -1.61 -49.37
CA GLN A 633 -12.39 -1.73 -49.67
C GLN A 633 -13.19 -2.31 -48.50
N GLU A 634 -12.61 -3.27 -47.77
CA GLU A 634 -13.25 -3.84 -46.58
C GLU A 634 -13.29 -2.85 -45.43
N LEU A 635 -12.25 -2.04 -45.25
CA LEU A 635 -12.23 -0.96 -44.26
C LEU A 635 -13.34 0.07 -44.55
N GLU A 636 -13.42 0.55 -45.80
CA GLU A 636 -14.46 1.49 -46.23
C GLU A 636 -15.86 0.92 -46.02
N ARG A 637 -16.07 -0.38 -46.27
CA ARG A 637 -17.38 -1.01 -46.09
C ARG A 637 -17.75 -1.26 -44.63
N ARG A 638 -16.78 -1.57 -43.77
CA ARG A 638 -17.04 -2.06 -42.41
C ARG A 638 -16.91 -1.00 -41.32
N PHE A 639 -16.09 0.03 -41.53
CA PHE A 639 -15.71 1.00 -40.50
C PHE A 639 -16.00 2.46 -40.91
N VAL A 640 -16.81 2.68 -41.94
CA VAL A 640 -17.26 4.02 -42.35
C VAL A 640 -18.77 4.06 -42.29
N ARG A 641 -19.31 5.15 -41.74
CA ARG A 641 -20.74 5.47 -41.72
C ARG A 641 -21.01 6.80 -42.39
N GLU A 642 -22.26 7.04 -42.79
CA GLU A 642 -22.70 8.38 -43.16
C GLU A 642 -22.77 9.25 -41.90
N SER A 643 -22.25 10.47 -41.99
CA SER A 643 -22.27 11.45 -40.92
C SER A 643 -23.65 12.11 -40.88
N GLU A 644 -24.45 11.81 -39.87
CA GLU A 644 -25.67 12.58 -39.60
C GLU A 644 -25.25 13.94 -39.02
N ASP A 645 -25.22 14.94 -39.89
CA ASP A 645 -24.93 16.31 -39.51
C ASP A 645 -26.18 16.90 -38.83
N GLU A 646 -26.25 16.88 -37.50
CA GLU A 646 -27.30 17.61 -36.73
C GLU A 646 -27.34 19.11 -37.11
N MET A 647 -26.26 19.66 -37.70
CA MET A 647 -26.24 21.03 -38.24
C MET A 647 -26.81 21.17 -39.66
N GLN A 648 -26.80 20.14 -40.52
CA GLN A 648 -27.47 20.24 -41.83
C GLN A 648 -28.99 20.25 -41.70
N GLY A 649 -29.55 19.55 -40.71
CA GLY A 649 -30.97 19.61 -40.41
C GLY A 649 -31.45 21.01 -39.98
N PHE A 650 -30.59 21.76 -39.30
CA PHE A 650 -30.92 23.12 -38.84
C PHE A 650 -30.79 24.17 -39.95
N LEU A 651 -29.82 24.02 -40.87
CA LEU A 651 -29.66 24.90 -42.03
C LEU A 651 -30.69 24.61 -43.13
N ALA A 652 -31.07 23.35 -43.35
CA ALA A 652 -32.13 22.97 -44.28
C ALA A 652 -33.55 23.30 -43.78
N ALA A 653 -33.72 23.62 -42.49
CA ALA A 653 -34.97 24.13 -41.92
C ALA A 653 -35.07 25.67 -41.94
N LEU A 654 -34.00 26.35 -42.38
CA LEU A 654 -33.91 27.82 -42.51
C LEU A 654 -33.89 28.29 -43.98
N GLU A 655 -33.90 27.37 -44.95
CA GLU A 655 -34.27 27.60 -46.35
C GLU A 655 -35.70 27.11 -46.61
#